data_AF-A0A212KRJ8-F1
#
_entry.id   AF-A0A212KRJ8-F1
#
_cell.length_a   1.000
_cell.length_b   1.000
_cell.length_c   1.000
_cell.angle_alpha   90.00
_cell.angle_beta   90.00
_cell.angle_gamma   90.00
#
_symmetry.space_group_name_H-M   'P 1'
#
loop_
_entity.id
_entity.type
_entity.pdbx_description
1 polymer ?
#
loop_
_entity_poly.entity_id
_entity_poly.type
_entity_poly.pdbx_seq_one_letter_code
_entity_poly.pdbx_strand_id
1 'polypeptide(L)'
;MVKLRDDASKKSIHASALLTGLHLGDVTLTFDEFDDLDNVFAKFHTEEFRNLSLRKRFKRINHTLVRLIQNAPEPAFLLGAVTRYLARVNSEHLLPELYNFEKFEFWLNQFSKLNRADNYRIRAKIVGKYIPRDDYQCFFPIGMDKTYSGSHFVAAHLSPDIDTTIASFWGWIDAMGACVSEGLHLWYLPGGAPSSHFKLFFQSLFGDTAFQLLSRHEGGLTLTAQDLVTKRGMARKPAHTQTSALDHRVDGKAIVLVDDKGHCLGDWRSSDVEGARQVVMDFNACLRWFENGLHVKLISLFAKESLSTKDLPQLTKDIFGTLICRCEPAKDFSERQRHHLNDYLEAVIGVKKGLNATFAELTQALTTLSIEEFAQLENYIKSLSDSSIFDSKGTLIENRPQIFHKLEKIIKAVDEAIVRARNYVDRLDMMIAIKHNVLHRPQNFLSLSDDVEEIRRKLGDHHYATVVIPEEKNQLFPVGIVDAEDLRRPALGTVTLRDFCNEDETHMAPYLQVISVIDHHKATLSTTAPPLAIIGDAQSCNVLIAEQTFRINDQYSLGNMSASTIKIALKNHAKRKDGGKRQFRLHQRTLHRQIALEDSHDHYIHPLREYTEYLCFLYAILDDTDLLSKVTKRDILCLGEILNRLKSLSVGEDVEIVDFDDLPRDEHFSRKAAQRILQNEDMYSLYKKIYSYREGSVESDLIAVGNGGGEPVFADTKEQNGCSRIGQTKIFASNYATFQKEKSKIRQKWLEHAIAASRTNTSLDIHIHMISTITGAEEVYHGNGGKYTHPDEMWIWTADTPTADEHLTKFLASFRQSREIAHNKVSVKLCGPNATLLKQLFDEHFAGIKVTIDKDADQGLPIAILHYTAASINSRKSMITPHIPRVII
;
A
#
# COMPACT_ATOMS: atom_id res chain seq x y z
N MET A 1 1.29 42.48 -19.32
CA MET A 1 0.71 41.61 -18.27
C MET A 1 -0.82 41.67 -18.15
N VAL A 2 -1.53 42.67 -18.68
CA VAL A 2 -3.02 42.69 -18.70
C VAL A 2 -3.64 41.82 -19.82
N LYS A 3 -2.89 41.51 -20.89
CA LYS A 3 -3.35 40.69 -22.02
C LYS A 3 -3.26 39.16 -21.82
N LEU A 4 -2.70 38.67 -20.72
CA LEU A 4 -2.69 37.23 -20.38
C LEU A 4 -3.91 36.81 -19.52
N ARG A 5 -4.77 37.76 -19.13
CA ARG A 5 -5.97 37.50 -18.32
C ARG A 5 -7.18 37.02 -19.13
N ASP A 6 -7.22 37.28 -20.45
CA ASP A 6 -8.34 36.86 -21.31
C ASP A 6 -8.16 35.49 -21.98
N ASP A 7 -6.95 34.93 -22.02
CA ASP A 7 -6.75 33.57 -22.55
C ASP A 7 -6.86 32.48 -21.47
N ALA A 8 -6.71 32.83 -20.19
CA ALA A 8 -7.03 31.93 -19.08
C ALA A 8 -8.55 31.70 -18.92
N SER A 9 -9.38 32.66 -19.33
CA SER A 9 -10.84 32.52 -19.32
C SER A 9 -11.37 31.61 -20.43
N LYS A 10 -10.58 31.35 -21.49
CA LYS A 10 -10.94 30.43 -22.57
C LYS A 10 -10.58 28.97 -22.32
N LYS A 11 -9.62 28.68 -21.42
CA LYS A 11 -9.29 27.30 -21.01
C LYS A 11 -10.02 26.83 -19.75
N SER A 12 -10.68 27.71 -19.00
CA SER A 12 -11.56 27.33 -17.89
C SER A 12 -12.91 26.74 -18.33
N ILE A 13 -13.16 26.63 -19.65
CA ILE A 13 -14.38 26.08 -20.24
C ILE A 13 -14.48 24.55 -20.03
N HIS A 14 -13.40 23.85 -19.66
CA HIS A 14 -13.44 22.39 -19.51
C HIS A 14 -14.16 21.89 -18.25
N ALA A 15 -14.21 22.64 -17.14
CA ALA A 15 -14.84 22.14 -15.90
C ALA A 15 -16.37 22.12 -15.96
N SER A 16 -17.02 23.10 -16.63
CA SER A 16 -18.48 23.15 -16.71
C SER A 16 -19.09 22.06 -17.60
N ALA A 17 -18.28 21.39 -18.42
CA ALA A 17 -18.70 20.28 -19.26
C ALA A 17 -18.73 18.92 -18.53
N LEU A 18 -18.15 18.82 -17.32
CA LEU A 18 -17.92 17.54 -16.63
C LEU A 18 -19.07 17.07 -15.73
N LEU A 19 -20.02 17.95 -15.37
CA LEU A 19 -21.12 17.66 -14.45
C LEU A 19 -22.49 18.07 -15.03
N THR A 20 -22.87 17.49 -16.18
CA THR A 20 -24.15 17.80 -16.82
C THR A 20 -25.22 16.75 -16.51
N GLY A 21 -26.37 17.17 -15.98
CA GLY A 21 -27.53 16.32 -15.73
C GLY A 21 -28.72 17.14 -15.22
N LEU A 22 -29.95 16.73 -15.59
CA LEU A 22 -31.16 17.39 -15.06
C LEU A 22 -31.33 17.08 -13.57
N HIS A 23 -31.16 15.80 -13.22
CA HIS A 23 -31.11 15.32 -11.85
C HIS A 23 -29.71 14.83 -11.48
N LEU A 24 -29.39 14.82 -10.18
CA LEU A 24 -28.08 14.34 -9.68
C LEU A 24 -27.72 12.93 -10.14
N GLY A 25 -28.71 12.06 -10.27
CA GLY A 25 -28.54 10.71 -10.80
C GLY A 25 -28.11 10.70 -12.25
N ASP A 26 -28.49 11.68 -13.07
CA ASP A 26 -28.19 11.75 -14.50
C ASP A 26 -26.80 12.30 -14.79
N VAL A 27 -26.11 12.85 -13.78
CA VAL A 27 -24.77 13.41 -13.92
C VAL A 27 -23.80 12.31 -14.32
N THR A 28 -23.21 12.47 -15.51
CA THR A 28 -22.17 11.57 -15.99
C THR A 28 -20.81 12.08 -15.55
N LEU A 29 -20.09 11.28 -14.77
CA LEU A 29 -18.75 11.64 -14.31
C LEU A 29 -17.73 11.27 -15.38
N THR A 30 -17.15 12.29 -16.00
CA THR A 30 -16.03 12.14 -16.94
C THR A 30 -14.76 12.54 -16.21
N PHE A 31 -13.84 11.60 -16.08
CA PHE A 31 -12.53 11.86 -15.46
C PHE A 31 -11.53 12.17 -16.54
N ASP A 32 -10.69 13.17 -16.29
CA ASP A 32 -9.59 13.55 -17.17
C ASP A 32 -8.77 12.32 -17.57
N GLU A 33 -8.41 12.27 -18.85
CA GLU A 33 -7.41 11.36 -19.36
C GLU A 33 -6.17 12.17 -19.73
N PHE A 34 -5.01 11.52 -19.72
CA PHE A 34 -3.83 12.19 -20.25
C PHE A 34 -3.96 12.32 -21.76
N ASP A 35 -3.71 13.52 -22.27
CA ASP A 35 -3.67 13.75 -23.71
C ASP A 35 -2.60 12.88 -24.37
N ASP A 36 -2.94 12.38 -25.57
CA ASP A 36 -1.99 11.71 -26.47
C ASP A 36 -1.31 10.44 -25.89
N LEU A 37 -2.04 9.68 -25.07
CA LEU A 37 -1.54 8.43 -24.47
C LEU A 37 -1.05 7.43 -25.52
N ASP A 38 -1.71 7.33 -26.68
CA ASP A 38 -1.28 6.39 -27.72
C ASP A 38 0.12 6.69 -28.25
N ASN A 39 0.45 7.95 -28.52
CA ASN A 39 1.81 8.32 -28.92
C ASN A 39 2.81 8.20 -27.76
N VAL A 40 2.37 8.36 -26.51
CA VAL A 40 3.21 8.10 -25.34
C VAL A 40 3.57 6.62 -25.26
N PHE A 41 2.60 5.72 -25.39
CA PHE A 41 2.81 4.28 -25.31
C PHE A 41 3.49 3.70 -26.55
N ALA A 42 3.27 4.27 -27.74
CA ALA A 42 4.02 3.93 -28.95
C ALA A 42 5.55 4.06 -28.74
N LYS A 43 6.00 5.02 -27.92
CA LYS A 43 7.42 5.18 -27.57
C LYS A 43 7.95 4.03 -26.71
N PHE A 44 7.10 3.39 -25.91
CA PHE A 44 7.48 2.20 -25.13
C PHE A 44 7.53 0.91 -25.97
N HIS A 45 6.98 0.92 -27.19
CA HIS A 45 7.09 -0.19 -28.13
C HIS A 45 8.31 -0.12 -29.05
N THR A 46 9.06 0.98 -28.98
CA THR A 46 10.30 1.11 -29.76
C THR A 46 11.35 0.10 -29.33
N GLU A 47 12.18 -0.33 -30.28
CA GLU A 47 13.31 -1.23 -30.01
C GLU A 47 14.29 -0.59 -29.00
N GLU A 48 14.47 0.74 -29.08
CA GLU A 48 15.26 1.50 -28.11
C GLU A 48 14.77 1.27 -26.67
N PHE A 49 13.46 1.34 -26.43
CA PHE A 49 12.90 1.11 -25.10
C PHE A 49 12.99 -0.35 -24.67
N ARG A 50 12.71 -1.30 -25.58
CA ARG A 50 12.76 -2.74 -25.28
C ARG A 50 14.17 -3.22 -24.93
N ASN A 51 15.20 -2.60 -25.52
CA ASN A 51 16.61 -2.85 -25.23
C ASN A 51 17.09 -2.23 -23.90
N LEU A 52 16.26 -1.43 -23.22
CA LEU A 52 16.59 -0.91 -21.89
C LEU A 52 16.49 -2.00 -20.83
N SER A 53 17.42 -1.97 -19.87
CA SER A 53 17.30 -2.78 -18.65
C SER A 53 16.00 -2.47 -17.91
N LEU A 54 15.50 -3.43 -17.14
CA LEU A 54 14.23 -3.30 -16.42
C LEU A 54 14.16 -2.01 -15.59
N ARG A 55 15.26 -1.67 -14.88
CA ARG A 55 15.38 -0.43 -14.11
C ARG A 55 15.23 0.83 -14.96
N LYS A 56 15.84 0.85 -16.14
CA LYS A 56 15.75 2.00 -17.07
C LYS A 56 14.34 2.13 -17.63
N ARG A 57 13.67 1.02 -17.94
CA ARG A 57 12.24 0.99 -18.32
C ARG A 57 11.36 1.55 -17.21
N PHE A 58 11.48 1.01 -15.99
CA PHE A 58 10.76 1.48 -14.81
C PHE A 58 10.95 2.99 -14.59
N LYS A 59 12.21 3.47 -14.61
CA LYS A 59 12.51 4.89 -14.48
C LYS A 59 11.87 5.74 -15.59
N ARG A 60 11.90 5.27 -16.84
CA ARG A 60 11.34 6.02 -17.99
C ARG A 60 9.82 6.09 -17.94
N ILE A 61 9.14 5.01 -17.54
CA ILE A 61 7.69 4.96 -17.32
C ILE A 61 7.28 5.98 -16.25
N ASN A 62 7.95 5.95 -15.09
CA ASN A 62 7.63 6.86 -13.98
C ASN A 62 7.90 8.34 -14.32
N HIS A 63 9.02 8.66 -14.97
CA HIS A 63 9.29 10.03 -15.43
C HIS A 63 8.25 10.53 -16.44
N THR A 64 7.77 9.62 -17.31
CA THR A 64 6.72 9.97 -18.27
C THR A 64 5.43 10.30 -17.55
N LEU A 65 5.02 9.49 -16.56
CA LEU A 65 3.85 9.76 -15.74
C LEU A 65 3.95 11.09 -14.98
N VAL A 66 5.08 11.37 -14.32
CA VAL A 66 5.29 12.66 -13.65
C VAL A 66 5.18 13.82 -14.63
N ARG A 67 5.78 13.72 -15.81
CA ARG A 67 5.68 14.77 -16.83
C ARG A 67 4.23 15.01 -17.28
N LEU A 68 3.45 13.94 -17.47
CA LEU A 68 2.04 14.05 -17.81
C LEU A 68 1.26 14.79 -16.72
N ILE A 69 1.51 14.45 -15.44
CA ILE A 69 0.90 15.15 -14.29
C ILE A 69 1.34 16.62 -14.21
N GLN A 70 2.63 16.92 -14.42
CA GLN A 70 3.14 18.29 -14.40
C GLN A 70 2.49 19.15 -15.49
N ASN A 71 2.31 18.58 -16.68
CA ASN A 71 1.75 19.28 -17.83
C ASN A 71 0.23 19.49 -17.76
N ALA A 72 -0.48 18.70 -16.95
CA ALA A 72 -1.92 18.87 -16.78
C ALA A 72 -2.24 20.28 -16.22
N PRO A 73 -3.24 20.98 -16.76
CA PRO A 73 -3.62 22.32 -16.31
C PRO A 73 -4.20 22.25 -14.89
N GLU A 74 -4.00 23.31 -14.10
CA GLU A 74 -4.62 23.44 -12.79
C GLU A 74 -5.88 24.31 -12.86
N PRO A 75 -6.90 24.03 -12.03
CA PRO A 75 -6.99 22.92 -11.07
C PRO A 75 -7.12 21.55 -11.79
N ALA A 76 -6.55 20.49 -11.20
CA ALA A 76 -6.56 19.14 -11.78
C ALA A 76 -6.98 18.09 -10.75
N PHE A 77 -7.71 17.05 -11.15
CA PHE A 77 -7.97 15.82 -10.37
C PHE A 77 -7.65 14.57 -11.20
N LEU A 78 -6.43 14.04 -11.04
CA LEU A 78 -5.84 13.09 -11.99
C LEU A 78 -5.81 11.63 -11.49
N LEU A 79 -6.44 11.30 -10.37
CA LEU A 79 -6.40 9.93 -9.84
C LEU A 79 -6.87 8.89 -10.89
N GLY A 80 -7.98 9.16 -11.57
CA GLY A 80 -8.48 8.30 -12.66
C GLY A 80 -7.53 8.21 -13.86
N ALA A 81 -6.90 9.32 -14.25
CA ALA A 81 -5.90 9.34 -15.32
C ALA A 81 -4.68 8.48 -14.96
N VAL A 82 -4.23 8.58 -13.70
CA VAL A 82 -3.10 7.81 -13.18
C VAL A 82 -3.44 6.32 -13.13
N THR A 83 -4.59 5.94 -12.57
CA THR A 83 -4.98 4.51 -12.51
C THR A 83 -5.09 3.89 -13.90
N ARG A 84 -5.67 4.60 -14.89
CA ARG A 84 -5.72 4.14 -16.29
C ARG A 84 -4.32 4.01 -16.90
N TYR A 85 -3.41 4.95 -16.64
CA TYR A 85 -2.02 4.84 -17.09
C TYR A 85 -1.33 3.61 -16.51
N LEU A 86 -1.46 3.37 -15.20
CA LEU A 86 -0.92 2.19 -14.53
C LEU A 86 -1.52 0.89 -15.09
N ALA A 87 -2.85 0.84 -15.25
CA ALA A 87 -3.55 -0.29 -15.84
C ALA A 87 -3.04 -0.60 -17.26
N ARG A 88 -2.84 0.44 -18.08
CA ARG A 88 -2.31 0.29 -19.44
C ARG A 88 -0.88 -0.25 -19.46
N VAL A 89 0.00 0.26 -18.59
CA VAL A 89 1.37 -0.28 -18.41
C VAL A 89 1.35 -1.78 -18.11
N ASN A 90 0.43 -2.23 -17.25
CA ASN A 90 0.27 -3.63 -16.90
C ASN A 90 -0.32 -4.47 -18.05
N SER A 91 -1.36 -3.97 -18.72
CA SER A 91 -2.01 -4.67 -19.83
C SER A 91 -1.09 -4.86 -21.05
N GLU A 92 -0.17 -3.91 -21.27
CA GLU A 92 0.83 -3.97 -22.34
C GLU A 92 2.12 -4.68 -21.90
N HIS A 93 2.16 -5.23 -20.69
CA HIS A 93 3.29 -5.98 -20.13
C HIS A 93 4.65 -5.26 -20.24
N LEU A 94 4.67 -3.94 -20.05
CA LEU A 94 5.90 -3.15 -20.18
C LEU A 94 6.90 -3.44 -19.04
N LEU A 95 6.41 -3.98 -17.93
CA LEU A 95 7.14 -4.45 -16.75
C LEU A 95 6.70 -5.90 -16.43
N PRO A 96 7.59 -6.74 -15.88
CA PRO A 96 7.30 -8.15 -15.60
C PRO A 96 6.39 -8.35 -14.39
N GLU A 97 6.49 -7.47 -13.40
CA GLU A 97 5.65 -7.47 -12.22
C GLU A 97 4.53 -6.43 -12.34
N LEU A 98 3.45 -6.64 -11.59
CA LEU A 98 2.38 -5.67 -11.45
C LEU A 98 2.94 -4.31 -10.99
N TYR A 99 2.66 -3.27 -11.76
CA TYR A 99 2.98 -1.90 -11.45
C TYR A 99 1.74 -1.22 -10.85
N ASN A 100 1.77 -1.05 -9.52
CA ASN A 100 0.71 -0.45 -8.73
C ASN A 100 1.09 0.99 -8.29
N PHE A 101 0.16 1.67 -7.62
CA PHE A 101 0.36 3.05 -7.17
C PHE A 101 1.46 3.15 -6.11
N GLU A 102 1.58 2.15 -5.25
CA GLU A 102 2.63 2.05 -4.24
C GLU A 102 4.04 2.10 -4.87
N LYS A 103 4.28 1.34 -5.95
CA LYS A 103 5.56 1.37 -6.70
C LYS A 103 5.81 2.75 -7.32
N PHE A 104 4.77 3.44 -7.79
CA PHE A 104 4.89 4.80 -8.30
C PHE A 104 5.25 5.79 -7.17
N GLU A 105 4.56 5.73 -6.03
CA GLU A 105 4.85 6.59 -4.87
C GLU A 105 6.25 6.34 -4.32
N PHE A 106 6.65 5.07 -4.22
CA PHE A 106 7.99 4.68 -3.83
C PHE A 106 9.05 5.30 -4.75
N TRP A 107 8.83 5.22 -6.07
CA TRP A 107 9.69 5.88 -7.03
C TRP A 107 9.67 7.41 -6.87
N LEU A 108 8.49 7.99 -6.62
CA LEU A 108 8.30 9.42 -6.44
C LEU A 108 9.09 9.95 -5.24
N ASN A 109 9.07 9.23 -4.13
CA ASN A 109 9.79 9.61 -2.91
C ASN A 109 11.29 9.37 -3.01
N GLN A 110 11.71 8.23 -3.55
CA GLN A 110 13.11 7.80 -3.48
C GLN A 110 13.94 8.15 -4.73
N PHE A 111 13.34 8.30 -5.91
CA PHE A 111 14.08 8.35 -7.19
C PHE A 111 13.76 9.54 -8.09
N SER A 112 12.65 10.24 -7.88
CA SER A 112 12.22 11.35 -8.75
C SER A 112 13.16 12.55 -8.75
N LYS A 113 13.89 12.77 -7.64
CA LYS A 113 14.69 13.97 -7.34
C LYS A 113 13.88 15.28 -7.28
N LEU A 114 12.55 15.19 -7.17
CA LEU A 114 11.71 16.35 -6.92
C LEU A 114 12.00 16.91 -5.52
N ASN A 115 11.96 18.23 -5.38
CA ASN A 115 11.96 18.85 -4.05
C ASN A 115 10.58 18.64 -3.39
N ARG A 116 10.48 18.99 -2.09
CA ARG A 116 9.24 18.80 -1.31
C ARG A 116 8.03 19.53 -1.91
N ALA A 117 8.21 20.75 -2.41
CA ALA A 117 7.13 21.57 -2.97
C ALA A 117 6.61 20.99 -4.29
N ASP A 118 7.50 20.57 -5.20
CA ASP A 118 7.13 19.94 -6.46
C ASP A 118 6.45 18.58 -6.22
N ASN A 119 6.99 17.77 -5.30
CA ASN A 119 6.37 16.50 -4.91
C ASN A 119 4.96 16.73 -4.34
N TYR A 120 4.80 17.72 -3.46
CA TYR A 120 3.51 18.12 -2.91
C TYR A 120 2.52 18.54 -4.01
N ARG A 121 2.96 19.33 -5.00
CA ARG A 121 2.13 19.75 -6.13
C ARG A 121 1.73 18.61 -7.06
N ILE A 122 2.62 17.64 -7.31
CA ILE A 122 2.28 16.39 -8.03
C ILE A 122 1.15 15.67 -7.31
N ARG A 123 1.30 15.46 -6.00
CA ARG A 123 0.29 14.77 -5.18
C ARG A 123 -1.03 15.52 -5.20
N ALA A 124 -1.00 16.84 -5.04
CA ALA A 124 -2.18 17.70 -5.07
C ALA A 124 -2.97 17.59 -6.39
N LYS A 125 -2.30 17.52 -7.54
CA LYS A 125 -2.95 17.27 -8.84
C LYS A 125 -3.56 15.88 -8.95
N ILE A 126 -2.88 14.85 -8.41
CA ILE A 126 -3.42 13.48 -8.40
C ILE A 126 -4.70 13.45 -7.57
N VAL A 127 -4.67 14.01 -6.36
CA VAL A 127 -5.80 13.95 -5.43
C VAL A 127 -6.90 14.97 -5.73
N GLY A 128 -6.62 16.04 -6.48
CA GLY A 128 -7.63 17.07 -6.77
C GLY A 128 -7.76 18.19 -5.73
N LYS A 129 -6.77 18.34 -4.85
CA LYS A 129 -6.85 19.19 -3.65
C LYS A 129 -5.47 19.76 -3.32
N TYR A 130 -5.27 21.04 -3.62
CA TYR A 130 -4.05 21.79 -3.29
C TYR A 130 -4.40 22.87 -2.26
N ILE A 131 -4.16 22.59 -0.98
CA ILE A 131 -4.47 23.47 0.15
C ILE A 131 -3.25 23.56 1.07
N PRO A 132 -3.17 24.50 2.03
CA PRO A 132 -2.12 24.46 3.03
C PRO A 132 -2.12 23.13 3.80
N ARG A 133 -0.93 22.57 4.05
CA ARG A 133 -0.80 21.27 4.71
C ARG A 133 -1.43 21.24 6.10
N ASP A 134 -1.34 22.35 6.83
CA ASP A 134 -1.88 22.47 8.19
C ASP A 134 -3.42 22.38 8.24
N ASP A 135 -4.13 22.66 7.14
CA ASP A 135 -5.59 22.57 7.11
C ASP A 135 -6.10 21.13 7.05
N TYR A 136 -5.25 20.18 6.69
CA TYR A 136 -5.53 18.76 6.88
C TYR A 136 -5.52 18.37 8.36
N GLN A 137 -5.26 19.29 9.31
CA GLN A 137 -5.23 18.92 10.73
C GLN A 137 -6.58 18.43 11.28
N CYS A 138 -7.68 18.74 10.59
CA CYS A 138 -9.00 18.20 10.96
C CYS A 138 -9.11 16.69 10.70
N PHE A 139 -8.18 16.09 9.97
CA PHE A 139 -8.12 14.65 9.70
C PHE A 139 -6.89 13.97 10.29
N PHE A 140 -5.76 14.67 10.41
CA PHE A 140 -4.51 14.12 10.93
C PHE A 140 -3.83 15.11 11.87
N PRO A 141 -3.18 14.67 12.96
CA PRO A 141 -2.49 15.60 13.88
C PRO A 141 -1.14 16.10 13.31
N ILE A 142 -1.18 16.87 12.22
CA ILE A 142 -0.02 17.28 11.42
C ILE A 142 0.24 18.79 11.37
N GLY A 143 -0.52 19.59 12.14
CA GLY A 143 -0.31 21.03 12.23
C GLY A 143 1.10 21.41 12.73
N MET A 144 1.50 22.67 12.52
CA MET A 144 2.86 23.16 12.80
C MET A 144 3.92 22.39 12.00
N ASP A 145 3.62 22.08 10.72
CA ASP A 145 4.51 21.37 9.79
C ASP A 145 4.96 19.95 10.23
N LYS A 146 4.30 19.37 11.23
CA LYS A 146 4.66 18.05 11.77
C LYS A 146 4.52 16.97 10.71
N THR A 147 5.59 16.23 10.45
CA THR A 147 5.64 15.10 9.50
C THR A 147 6.06 13.84 10.26
N TYR A 148 5.35 12.74 10.07
CA TYR A 148 5.64 11.46 10.72
C TYR A 148 6.73 10.68 9.98
N SER A 149 7.57 9.95 10.70
CA SER A 149 8.57 9.05 10.08
C SER A 149 7.92 7.73 9.63
N GLY A 150 8.49 7.11 8.58
CA GLY A 150 8.03 5.83 8.04
C GLY A 150 6.77 5.93 7.18
N SER A 151 6.20 4.79 6.80
CA SER A 151 4.94 4.73 6.05
C SER A 151 3.72 5.05 6.92
N HIS A 152 2.67 5.58 6.28
CA HIS A 152 1.37 5.84 6.87
C HIS A 152 0.30 4.95 6.22
N PHE A 153 -0.45 4.23 7.05
CA PHE A 153 -1.56 3.40 6.59
C PHE A 153 -2.88 4.05 6.93
N VAL A 154 -3.84 3.95 6.00
CA VAL A 154 -5.25 4.23 6.30
C VAL A 154 -6.02 2.94 6.13
N ALA A 155 -6.53 2.42 7.25
CA ALA A 155 -7.07 1.07 7.34
C ALA A 155 -8.59 1.05 7.35
N ALA A 156 -9.14 0.09 6.60
CA ALA A 156 -10.50 -0.42 6.77
C ALA A 156 -10.52 -1.62 7.76
N HIS A 157 -11.69 -1.99 8.27
CA HIS A 157 -11.83 -3.18 9.13
C HIS A 157 -11.58 -4.49 8.35
N LEU A 158 -11.38 -5.62 9.05
CA LEU A 158 -11.03 -6.94 8.47
C LEU A 158 -11.97 -7.45 7.36
N SER A 159 -13.25 -7.09 7.42
CA SER A 159 -14.30 -7.55 6.50
C SER A 159 -14.98 -6.38 5.79
N PRO A 160 -14.26 -5.53 5.04
CA PRO A 160 -14.68 -4.17 4.70
C PRO A 160 -16.09 -4.10 4.11
N ASP A 161 -16.97 -3.33 4.74
CA ASP A 161 -18.24 -2.92 4.15
C ASP A 161 -18.09 -1.60 3.37
N ILE A 162 -19.19 -1.03 2.88
CA ILE A 162 -19.15 0.21 2.11
C ILE A 162 -18.70 1.39 2.98
N ASP A 163 -19.11 1.44 4.24
CA ASP A 163 -18.88 2.58 5.12
C ASP A 163 -17.38 2.75 5.39
N THR A 164 -16.73 1.69 5.89
CA THR A 164 -15.28 1.70 6.12
C THR A 164 -14.48 1.86 4.83
N THR A 165 -14.95 1.30 3.71
CA THR A 165 -14.21 1.32 2.45
C THR A 165 -14.14 2.74 1.92
N ILE A 166 -15.25 3.48 1.96
CA ILE A 166 -15.29 4.88 1.51
C ILE A 166 -14.52 5.78 2.48
N ALA A 167 -14.70 5.58 3.79
CA ALA A 167 -14.04 6.37 4.81
C ALA A 167 -12.51 6.22 4.77
N SER A 168 -12.02 4.98 4.64
CA SER A 168 -10.59 4.69 4.50
C SER A 168 -10.02 5.16 3.16
N PHE A 169 -10.77 5.04 2.05
CA PHE A 169 -10.33 5.50 0.74
C PHE A 169 -10.10 7.02 0.72
N TRP A 170 -11.08 7.82 1.15
CA TRP A 170 -10.91 9.28 1.18
C TRP A 170 -9.92 9.73 2.25
N GLY A 171 -9.82 8.99 3.37
CA GLY A 171 -8.74 9.16 4.33
C GLY A 171 -7.36 8.94 3.70
N TRP A 172 -7.18 7.91 2.88
CA TRP A 172 -5.92 7.65 2.17
C TRP A 172 -5.60 8.75 1.16
N ILE A 173 -6.59 9.16 0.37
CA ILE A 173 -6.44 10.25 -0.60
C ILE A 173 -6.00 11.54 0.10
N ASP A 174 -6.63 11.91 1.22
CA ASP A 174 -6.26 13.10 1.97
C ASP A 174 -4.90 12.94 2.68
N ALA A 175 -4.56 11.75 3.17
CA ALA A 175 -3.24 11.48 3.75
C ALA A 175 -2.12 11.64 2.71
N MET A 176 -2.34 11.10 1.51
CA MET A 176 -1.44 11.24 0.37
C MET A 176 -1.32 12.71 -0.07
N GLY A 177 -2.44 13.43 -0.15
CA GLY A 177 -2.50 14.85 -0.48
C GLY A 177 -1.81 15.73 0.55
N ALA A 178 -1.86 15.36 1.83
CA ALA A 178 -1.23 16.10 2.93
C ALA A 178 0.25 15.74 3.16
N CYS A 179 0.75 14.64 2.59
CA CYS A 179 2.04 14.05 2.96
C CYS A 179 2.14 13.90 4.50
N VAL A 180 1.27 13.08 5.08
CA VAL A 180 1.22 12.84 6.54
C VAL A 180 2.56 12.31 7.04
N SER A 181 3.23 11.45 6.27
CA SER A 181 4.54 10.89 6.61
C SER A 181 5.58 11.04 5.50
N GLU A 182 6.85 10.77 5.85
CA GLU A 182 7.99 10.76 4.91
C GLU A 182 8.02 9.52 3.99
N GLY A 183 7.38 8.43 4.42
CA GLY A 183 7.32 7.16 3.71
C GLY A 183 6.16 7.07 2.71
N LEU A 184 5.61 5.86 2.56
CA LEU A 184 4.49 5.59 1.65
C LEU A 184 3.16 5.91 2.32
N HIS A 185 2.14 6.23 1.53
CA HIS A 185 0.77 6.37 1.99
C HIS A 185 -0.04 5.20 1.43
N LEU A 186 -0.46 4.30 2.30
CA LEU A 186 -1.00 3.01 1.92
C LEU A 186 -2.48 2.91 2.29
N TRP A 187 -3.32 2.64 1.30
CA TRP A 187 -4.70 2.26 1.55
C TRP A 187 -4.76 0.77 1.87
N TYR A 188 -5.08 0.44 3.12
CA TYR A 188 -5.09 -0.92 3.61
C TYR A 188 -6.52 -1.46 3.66
N LEU A 189 -6.77 -2.49 2.86
CA LEU A 189 -8.08 -3.10 2.63
C LEU A 189 -7.95 -4.63 2.74
N PRO A 190 -7.89 -5.19 3.96
CA PRO A 190 -7.49 -6.58 4.21
C PRO A 190 -8.41 -7.62 3.56
N GLY A 191 -9.73 -7.39 3.58
CA GLY A 191 -10.71 -8.26 2.93
C GLY A 191 -10.88 -8.03 1.42
N GLY A 192 -10.12 -7.12 0.83
CA GLY A 192 -10.27 -6.75 -0.58
C GLY A 192 -11.47 -5.86 -0.85
N ALA A 193 -11.76 -5.67 -2.13
CA ALA A 193 -12.92 -4.88 -2.56
C ALA A 193 -14.22 -5.46 -1.99
N PRO A 194 -15.14 -4.64 -1.44
CA PRO A 194 -16.41 -5.14 -0.95
C PRO A 194 -17.16 -5.87 -2.07
N SER A 195 -17.85 -6.96 -1.76
CA SER A 195 -18.69 -7.71 -2.72
C SER A 195 -19.95 -6.94 -3.14
N SER A 196 -20.10 -5.71 -2.67
CA SER A 196 -21.25 -4.85 -2.89
C SER A 196 -21.23 -4.17 -4.25
N HIS A 197 -22.37 -3.57 -4.59
CA HIS A 197 -22.60 -2.88 -5.88
C HIS A 197 -21.77 -1.60 -5.97
N PHE A 198 -21.28 -1.13 -4.83
CA PHE A 198 -20.30 -0.05 -4.77
C PHE A 198 -19.03 -0.40 -5.55
N LYS A 199 -18.62 -1.67 -5.61
CA LYS A 199 -17.48 -2.07 -6.43
C LYS A 199 -17.65 -1.62 -7.89
N LEU A 200 -18.82 -1.87 -8.49
CA LEU A 200 -19.12 -1.48 -9.87
C LEU A 200 -19.12 0.04 -10.02
N PHE A 201 -19.73 0.75 -9.06
CA PHE A 201 -19.71 2.22 -9.05
C PHE A 201 -18.27 2.76 -8.96
N PHE A 202 -17.46 2.28 -8.02
CA PHE A 202 -16.07 2.68 -7.84
C PHE A 202 -15.22 2.37 -9.07
N GLN A 203 -15.43 1.21 -9.70
CA GLN A 203 -14.78 0.83 -10.96
C GLN A 203 -15.17 1.76 -12.10
N SER A 204 -16.43 2.24 -12.16
CA SER A 204 -16.84 3.24 -13.15
C SER A 204 -16.10 4.58 -12.99
N LEU A 205 -15.68 4.92 -11.76
CA LEU A 205 -14.94 6.14 -11.47
C LEU A 205 -13.44 6.02 -11.81
N PHE A 206 -12.80 4.97 -11.29
CA PHE A 206 -11.34 4.86 -11.27
C PHE A 206 -10.78 3.71 -12.12
N GLY A 207 -11.64 2.96 -12.79
CA GLY A 207 -11.31 1.80 -13.64
C GLY A 207 -11.45 0.45 -12.93
N ASP A 208 -11.59 -0.62 -13.72
CA ASP A 208 -11.89 -1.98 -13.24
C ASP A 208 -10.82 -2.55 -12.29
N THR A 209 -9.57 -2.13 -12.48
CA THR A 209 -8.41 -2.57 -11.68
C THR A 209 -8.08 -1.63 -10.51
N ALA A 210 -8.92 -0.63 -10.21
CA ALA A 210 -8.60 0.39 -9.22
C ALA A 210 -8.25 -0.18 -7.84
N PHE A 211 -9.05 -1.12 -7.31
CA PHE A 211 -8.75 -1.78 -6.04
C PHE A 211 -7.39 -2.50 -6.06
N GLN A 212 -7.10 -3.25 -7.13
CA GLN A 212 -5.83 -3.96 -7.29
C GLN A 212 -4.62 -3.01 -7.38
N LEU A 213 -4.81 -1.82 -7.96
CA LEU A 213 -3.73 -0.86 -8.18
C LEU A 213 -3.52 0.10 -6.99
N LEU A 214 -4.55 0.34 -6.19
CA LEU A 214 -4.53 1.38 -5.14
C LEU A 214 -4.44 0.81 -3.72
N SER A 215 -4.91 -0.42 -3.47
CA SER A 215 -5.00 -0.96 -2.12
C SER A 215 -4.07 -2.15 -1.86
N ARG A 216 -3.73 -2.36 -0.58
CA ARG A 216 -2.98 -3.51 -0.07
C ARG A 216 -3.93 -4.46 0.68
N HIS A 217 -3.83 -5.76 0.39
CA HIS A 217 -4.78 -6.80 0.82
C HIS A 217 -4.17 -7.85 1.76
N GLU A 218 -3.09 -7.53 2.45
CA GLU A 218 -2.44 -8.48 3.36
C GLU A 218 -3.27 -8.69 4.62
N GLY A 219 -3.20 -9.88 5.23
CA GLY A 219 -4.00 -10.22 6.42
C GLY A 219 -3.55 -9.53 7.73
N GLY A 220 -2.40 -8.86 7.72
CA GLY A 220 -1.93 -8.07 8.86
C GLY A 220 -1.27 -6.77 8.41
N LEU A 221 -1.33 -5.76 9.27
CA LEU A 221 -0.79 -4.43 9.00
C LEU A 221 0.65 -4.39 9.54
N THR A 222 1.61 -4.68 8.66
CA THR A 222 3.05 -4.79 8.96
C THR A 222 3.89 -3.93 8.02
N LEU A 223 5.13 -3.66 8.42
CA LEU A 223 6.10 -2.95 7.58
C LEU A 223 7.06 -3.93 6.91
N THR A 224 7.51 -3.53 5.73
CA THR A 224 8.57 -4.22 4.97
C THR A 224 9.78 -3.31 4.80
N ALA A 225 10.88 -3.84 4.26
CA ALA A 225 12.06 -3.03 3.95
C ALA A 225 11.74 -1.89 2.98
N GLN A 226 10.74 -2.04 2.10
CA GLN A 226 10.27 -0.97 1.21
C GLN A 226 9.73 0.24 1.99
N ASP A 227 9.13 0.02 3.16
CA ASP A 227 8.57 1.07 4.00
C ASP A 227 9.63 1.82 4.82
N LEU A 228 10.76 1.18 5.08
CA LEU A 228 11.83 1.67 5.96
C LEU A 228 13.08 2.15 5.20
N VAL A 229 13.21 1.80 3.91
CA VAL A 229 14.40 2.10 3.15
C VAL A 229 14.60 3.60 2.94
N THR A 230 15.82 4.05 3.18
CA THR A 230 16.25 5.42 2.93
C THR A 230 17.53 5.47 2.10
N LYS A 231 17.71 6.57 1.36
CA LYS A 231 19.00 6.91 0.72
C LYS A 231 19.79 7.93 1.52
N ARG A 232 19.17 8.53 2.54
CA ARG A 232 19.85 9.45 3.44
C ARG A 232 20.96 8.69 4.15
N GLY A 233 22.14 9.28 4.21
CA GLY A 233 23.30 8.62 4.83
C GLY A 233 23.93 7.50 3.97
N MET A 234 23.41 7.15 2.79
CA MET A 234 24.03 6.14 1.93
C MET A 234 25.08 6.77 0.99
N ALA A 235 26.30 6.25 1.00
CA ALA A 235 27.38 6.60 0.09
C ALA A 235 27.73 5.41 -0.82
N ARG A 236 27.49 5.56 -2.13
CA ARG A 236 27.93 4.58 -3.14
C ARG A 236 29.38 4.84 -3.50
N LYS A 237 30.24 3.83 -3.39
CA LYS A 237 31.68 3.95 -3.70
C LYS A 237 32.09 2.91 -4.75
N PRO A 238 32.88 3.30 -5.77
CA PRO A 238 33.37 2.35 -6.76
C PRO A 238 34.44 1.41 -6.18
N ALA A 239 34.63 0.26 -6.82
CA ALA A 239 35.59 -0.79 -6.43
C ALA A 239 37.00 -0.28 -6.13
N HIS A 240 37.50 0.64 -6.96
CA HIS A 240 38.86 1.18 -6.88
C HIS A 240 39.05 2.30 -5.83
N THR A 241 38.05 2.58 -5.01
CA THR A 241 38.15 3.61 -3.95
C THR A 241 39.17 3.19 -2.90
N GLN A 242 40.08 4.08 -2.53
CA GLN A 242 41.06 3.85 -1.45
C GLN A 242 40.37 3.92 -0.10
N THR A 243 40.60 2.93 0.78
CA THR A 243 39.92 2.90 2.09
C THR A 243 40.46 3.93 3.06
N SER A 244 41.70 4.37 2.88
CA SER A 244 42.28 5.53 3.56
C SER A 244 41.51 6.84 3.33
N ALA A 245 40.78 6.97 2.21
CA ALA A 245 39.93 8.12 1.91
C ALA A 245 38.51 8.00 2.47
N LEU A 246 38.17 6.90 3.15
CA LEU A 246 36.86 6.64 3.73
C LEU A 246 36.91 6.89 5.24
N ASP A 247 36.30 7.98 5.69
CA ASP A 247 36.18 8.29 7.11
C ASP A 247 34.82 7.85 7.66
N HIS A 248 34.82 6.74 8.41
CA HIS A 248 33.62 6.24 9.08
C HIS A 248 33.20 7.10 10.29
N ARG A 249 34.10 7.93 10.85
CA ARG A 249 33.86 8.73 12.06
C ARG A 249 33.32 10.13 11.75
N VAL A 250 33.75 10.74 10.65
CA VAL A 250 33.35 12.11 10.29
C VAL A 250 32.05 12.14 9.48
N ASP A 251 31.79 11.12 8.66
CA ASP A 251 30.64 11.13 7.75
C ASP A 251 29.40 10.40 8.28
N GLY A 252 29.54 9.42 9.18
CA GLY A 252 28.41 8.59 9.66
C GLY A 252 27.62 7.88 8.55
N LYS A 253 28.17 7.82 7.32
CA LYS A 253 27.50 7.31 6.13
C LYS A 253 27.69 5.80 5.98
N ALA A 254 26.63 5.11 5.57
CA ALA A 254 26.68 3.74 5.12
C ALA A 254 27.39 3.63 3.77
N ILE A 255 28.54 2.97 3.73
CA ILE A 255 29.33 2.80 2.50
C ILE A 255 28.92 1.52 1.79
N VAL A 256 28.29 1.68 0.62
CA VAL A 256 27.88 0.57 -0.24
C VAL A 256 28.82 0.53 -1.44
N LEU A 257 29.51 -0.59 -1.60
CA LEU A 257 30.40 -0.82 -2.72
C LEU A 257 29.58 -1.15 -3.97
N VAL A 258 29.90 -0.48 -5.07
CA VAL A 258 29.26 -0.72 -6.36
C VAL A 258 30.27 -0.95 -7.49
N ASP A 259 29.86 -1.74 -8.49
CA ASP A 259 30.58 -1.88 -9.76
C ASP A 259 30.43 -0.61 -10.64
N ASP A 260 31.13 -0.58 -11.78
CA ASP A 260 31.08 0.55 -12.72
C ASP A 260 29.68 0.76 -13.35
N LYS A 261 28.79 -0.24 -13.25
CA LYS A 261 27.39 -0.18 -13.70
C LYS A 261 26.43 0.22 -12.57
N GLY A 262 26.92 0.34 -11.33
CA GLY A 262 26.17 0.70 -10.14
C GLY A 262 25.49 -0.45 -9.40
N HIS A 263 25.85 -1.71 -9.68
CA HIS A 263 25.38 -2.88 -8.93
C HIS A 263 26.14 -3.05 -7.62
N CYS A 264 25.44 -3.50 -6.59
CA CYS A 264 25.96 -3.75 -5.26
C CYS A 264 26.93 -4.92 -5.29
N LEU A 265 28.15 -4.69 -4.79
CA LEU A 265 29.17 -5.71 -4.58
C LEU A 265 29.37 -6.04 -3.11
N GLY A 266 28.77 -5.27 -2.19
CA GLY A 266 28.92 -5.46 -0.75
C GLY A 266 28.80 -4.14 0.03
N ASP A 267 28.92 -4.24 1.34
CA ASP A 267 28.90 -3.12 2.26
C ASP A 267 30.17 -3.05 3.11
N TRP A 268 30.64 -1.83 3.36
CA TRP A 268 31.86 -1.57 4.14
C TRP A 268 31.49 -0.88 5.44
N ARG A 269 31.73 -1.54 6.57
CA ARG A 269 31.34 -1.07 7.91
C ARG A 269 32.56 -0.74 8.75
N SER A 270 32.38 0.11 9.77
CA SER A 270 33.41 0.43 10.75
C SER A 270 33.98 -0.82 11.45
N SER A 271 33.13 -1.82 11.74
CA SER A 271 33.50 -3.10 12.34
C SER A 271 34.36 -4.00 11.43
N ASP A 272 34.40 -3.72 10.13
CA ASP A 272 35.17 -4.50 9.15
C ASP A 272 36.59 -3.93 8.97
N VAL A 273 36.79 -2.66 9.31
CA VAL A 273 38.03 -1.92 9.07
C VAL A 273 39.22 -2.57 9.78
N GLU A 274 39.12 -2.85 11.07
CA GLU A 274 40.25 -3.32 11.87
C GLU A 274 40.76 -4.69 11.39
N GLY A 275 39.84 -5.64 11.19
CA GLY A 275 40.18 -6.99 10.76
C GLY A 275 40.85 -7.03 9.39
N ALA A 276 40.31 -6.29 8.42
CA ALA A 276 40.89 -6.27 7.08
C ALA A 276 42.22 -5.48 7.04
N ARG A 277 42.31 -4.36 7.77
CA ARG A 277 43.56 -3.59 7.88
C ARG A 277 44.67 -4.41 8.51
N GLN A 278 44.37 -5.24 9.51
CA GLN A 278 45.39 -6.12 10.10
C GLN A 278 45.99 -7.06 9.06
N VAL A 279 45.16 -7.70 8.22
CA VAL A 279 45.64 -8.59 7.14
C VAL A 279 46.52 -7.84 6.14
N VAL A 280 46.11 -6.63 5.76
CA VAL A 280 46.90 -5.77 4.85
C VAL A 280 48.19 -5.29 5.50
N MET A 281 48.19 -5.00 6.81
CA MET A 281 49.39 -4.64 7.57
C MET A 281 50.37 -5.81 7.65
N ASP A 282 49.89 -7.03 7.89
CA ASP A 282 50.71 -8.24 7.93
C ASP A 282 51.36 -8.48 6.55
N PHE A 283 50.61 -8.34 5.47
CA PHE A 283 51.14 -8.41 4.10
C PHE A 283 52.19 -7.32 3.82
N ASN A 284 51.90 -6.07 4.21
CA ASN A 284 52.80 -4.95 4.02
C ASN A 284 54.10 -5.08 4.82
N ALA A 285 54.07 -5.73 5.99
CA ALA A 285 55.27 -6.05 6.75
C ALA A 285 56.17 -7.02 5.99
N CYS A 286 55.60 -8.05 5.35
CA CYS A 286 56.36 -8.97 4.48
C CYS A 286 56.95 -8.24 3.27
N LEU A 287 56.20 -7.34 2.62
CA LEU A 287 56.70 -6.54 1.50
C LEU A 287 57.83 -5.58 1.92
N ARG A 288 57.72 -4.95 3.09
CA ARG A 288 58.77 -4.07 3.63
C ARG A 288 60.03 -4.84 4.01
N TRP A 289 59.88 -6.06 4.52
CA TRP A 289 61.02 -6.95 4.74
C TRP A 289 61.72 -7.30 3.43
N PHE A 290 60.96 -7.59 2.36
CA PHE A 290 61.50 -7.85 1.03
C PHE A 290 62.27 -6.64 0.47
N GLU A 291 61.69 -5.44 0.55
CA GLU A 291 62.31 -4.17 0.16
C GLU A 291 63.65 -3.94 0.87
N ASN A 292 63.67 -4.03 2.21
CA ASN A 292 64.88 -3.87 3.00
C ASN A 292 65.92 -4.96 2.69
N GLY A 293 65.47 -6.22 2.56
CA GLY A 293 66.34 -7.35 2.22
C GLY A 293 67.01 -7.19 0.86
N LEU A 294 66.29 -6.63 -0.11
CA LEU A 294 66.82 -6.31 -1.43
C LEU A 294 67.84 -5.16 -1.37
N HIS A 295 67.55 -4.08 -0.63
CA HIS A 295 68.51 -2.99 -0.43
C HIS A 295 69.82 -3.48 0.20
N VAL A 296 69.73 -4.24 1.31
CA VAL A 296 70.92 -4.76 2.01
C VAL A 296 71.72 -5.68 1.10
N LYS A 297 71.07 -6.62 0.42
CA LYS A 297 71.77 -7.57 -0.46
C LYS A 297 72.35 -6.92 -1.71
N LEU A 298 71.70 -5.90 -2.28
CA LEU A 298 72.28 -5.09 -3.36
C LEU A 298 73.54 -4.36 -2.88
N ILE A 299 73.49 -3.70 -1.72
CA ILE A 299 74.66 -3.03 -1.14
C ILE A 299 75.79 -4.04 -0.88
N SER A 300 75.49 -5.18 -0.26
CA SER A 300 76.47 -6.24 -0.02
C SER A 300 77.05 -6.81 -1.31
N LEU A 301 76.25 -6.94 -2.37
CA LEU A 301 76.70 -7.43 -3.67
C LEU A 301 77.72 -6.47 -4.30
N PHE A 302 77.41 -5.17 -4.33
CA PHE A 302 78.28 -4.15 -4.91
C PHE A 302 79.44 -3.73 -3.99
N ALA A 303 79.47 -4.19 -2.73
CA ALA A 303 80.60 -4.03 -1.81
C ALA A 303 81.66 -5.15 -1.91
N LYS A 304 81.42 -6.19 -2.72
CA LYS A 304 82.42 -7.26 -2.94
C LYS A 304 83.66 -6.71 -3.64
N GLU A 305 84.85 -7.16 -3.22
CA GLU A 305 86.12 -6.81 -3.88
C GLU A 305 86.16 -7.19 -5.37
N SER A 306 85.47 -8.27 -5.74
CA SER A 306 85.32 -8.71 -7.12
C SER A 306 83.88 -9.13 -7.39
N LEU A 307 83.12 -8.32 -8.13
CA LEU A 307 81.76 -8.63 -8.56
C LEU A 307 81.75 -9.12 -10.01
N SER A 308 81.13 -10.29 -10.25
CA SER A 308 80.95 -10.84 -11.59
C SER A 308 79.47 -10.91 -11.99
N THR A 309 79.20 -11.00 -13.30
CA THR A 309 77.84 -11.23 -13.82
C THR A 309 77.21 -12.53 -13.31
N LYS A 310 78.01 -13.51 -12.85
CA LYS A 310 77.52 -14.77 -12.26
C LYS A 310 76.92 -14.58 -10.86
N ASP A 311 77.25 -13.49 -10.17
CA ASP A 311 76.72 -13.19 -8.84
C ASP A 311 75.29 -12.61 -8.89
N LEU A 312 74.87 -12.04 -10.02
CA LEU A 312 73.54 -11.43 -10.20
C LEU A 312 72.39 -12.45 -10.21
N PRO A 313 72.46 -13.58 -10.95
CA PRO A 313 71.46 -14.65 -10.83
C PRO A 313 71.32 -15.20 -9.41
N GLN A 314 72.42 -15.26 -8.66
CA GLN A 314 72.42 -15.73 -7.28
C GLN A 314 71.67 -14.74 -6.36
N LEU A 315 71.88 -13.42 -6.53
CA LEU A 315 71.10 -12.39 -5.84
C LEU A 315 69.60 -12.56 -6.10
N THR A 316 69.20 -12.70 -7.36
CA THR A 316 67.79 -12.87 -7.76
C THR A 316 67.21 -14.13 -7.12
N LYS A 317 67.92 -15.25 -7.15
CA LYS A 317 67.50 -16.51 -6.52
C LYS A 317 67.39 -16.38 -5.00
N ASP A 318 68.33 -15.71 -4.35
CA ASP A 318 68.35 -15.58 -2.88
C ASP A 318 67.26 -14.65 -2.35
N ILE A 319 66.77 -13.71 -3.15
CA ILE A 319 65.71 -12.78 -2.75
C ILE A 319 64.35 -13.31 -3.18
N PHE A 320 64.15 -13.47 -4.48
CA PHE A 320 62.86 -13.88 -5.03
C PHE A 320 62.54 -15.34 -4.73
N GLY A 321 63.54 -16.21 -4.56
CA GLY A 321 63.36 -17.60 -4.16
C GLY A 321 63.15 -17.81 -2.65
N THR A 322 63.16 -16.76 -1.84
CA THR A 322 62.84 -16.89 -0.41
C THR A 322 61.35 -17.16 -0.24
N LEU A 323 61.01 -18.17 0.57
CA LEU A 323 59.64 -18.47 0.97
C LEU A 323 59.09 -17.37 1.88
N ILE A 324 57.84 -16.95 1.66
CA ILE A 324 57.20 -15.88 2.44
C ILE A 324 57.14 -16.27 3.92
N CYS A 325 56.82 -17.53 4.24
CA CYS A 325 56.80 -18.06 5.62
C CYS A 325 58.15 -18.01 6.34
N ARG A 326 59.25 -17.81 5.61
CA ARG A 326 60.62 -17.72 6.17
C ARG A 326 61.08 -16.29 6.41
N CYS A 327 60.32 -15.28 5.98
CA CYS A 327 60.63 -13.89 6.32
C CYS A 327 60.47 -13.67 7.83
N GLU A 328 61.22 -12.72 8.39
CA GLU A 328 61.19 -12.45 9.83
C GLU A 328 59.78 -12.07 10.33
N PRO A 329 59.02 -11.15 9.68
CA PRO A 329 57.65 -10.83 10.10
C PRO A 329 56.74 -12.07 10.16
N ALA A 330 56.78 -12.93 9.14
CA ALA A 330 55.90 -14.09 9.08
C ALA A 330 56.18 -15.14 10.17
N LYS A 331 57.41 -15.19 10.71
CA LYS A 331 57.76 -16.07 11.83
C LYS A 331 57.20 -15.55 13.16
N ASP A 332 57.14 -14.24 13.31
CA ASP A 332 56.71 -13.56 14.54
C ASP A 332 55.18 -13.40 14.61
N PHE A 333 54.48 -13.57 13.49
CA PHE A 333 53.02 -13.57 13.44
C PHE A 333 52.40 -14.69 14.28
N SER A 334 51.34 -14.35 15.00
CA SER A 334 50.49 -15.33 15.69
C SER A 334 49.93 -16.36 14.69
N GLU A 335 49.49 -17.52 15.19
CA GLU A 335 48.87 -18.55 14.33
C GLU A 335 47.68 -17.99 13.54
N ARG A 336 46.88 -17.13 14.17
CA ARG A 336 45.74 -16.49 13.53
C ARG A 336 46.16 -15.55 12.39
N GLN A 337 47.18 -14.71 12.61
CA GLN A 337 47.71 -13.82 11.57
C GLN A 337 48.30 -14.61 10.41
N ARG A 338 49.06 -15.69 10.69
CA ARG A 338 49.59 -16.59 9.67
C ARG A 338 48.46 -17.23 8.85
N HIS A 339 47.41 -17.70 9.50
CA HIS A 339 46.26 -18.29 8.82
C HIS A 339 45.55 -17.26 7.93
N HIS A 340 45.19 -16.09 8.45
CA HIS A 340 44.56 -15.04 7.65
C HIS A 340 45.42 -14.57 6.48
N LEU A 341 46.72 -14.38 6.69
CA LEU A 341 47.64 -13.98 5.62
C LEU A 341 47.78 -15.09 4.57
N ASN A 342 47.78 -16.36 4.98
CA ASN A 342 47.78 -17.49 4.06
C ASN A 342 46.53 -17.47 3.16
N ASP A 343 45.34 -17.35 3.78
CA ASP A 343 44.07 -17.34 3.06
C ASP A 343 43.95 -16.10 2.17
N TYR A 344 44.48 -14.96 2.61
CA TYR A 344 44.57 -13.75 1.80
C TYR A 344 45.42 -13.95 0.54
N LEU A 345 46.61 -14.55 0.71
CA LEU A 345 47.50 -14.85 -0.41
C LEU A 345 46.83 -15.83 -1.38
N GLU A 346 46.18 -16.88 -0.90
CA GLU A 346 45.54 -17.90 -1.74
C GLU A 346 44.25 -17.40 -2.42
N ALA A 347 43.31 -16.87 -1.63
CA ALA A 347 41.94 -16.60 -2.07
C ALA A 347 41.72 -15.18 -2.60
N VAL A 348 42.60 -14.22 -2.30
CA VAL A 348 42.46 -12.82 -2.76
C VAL A 348 43.56 -12.43 -3.75
N ILE A 349 44.83 -12.69 -3.42
CA ILE A 349 45.95 -12.36 -4.33
C ILE A 349 46.14 -13.41 -5.43
N GLY A 350 45.75 -14.67 -5.18
CA GLY A 350 45.86 -15.77 -6.16
C GLY A 350 47.19 -16.55 -6.10
N VAL A 351 47.93 -16.42 -5.00
CA VAL A 351 49.16 -17.18 -4.71
C VAL A 351 48.78 -18.57 -4.18
N LYS A 352 48.69 -19.56 -5.07
CA LYS A 352 48.17 -20.92 -4.77
C LYS A 352 48.84 -21.67 -3.61
N LYS A 353 50.08 -21.34 -3.25
CA LYS A 353 50.82 -21.97 -2.14
C LYS A 353 50.75 -21.16 -0.84
N GLY A 354 50.01 -20.05 -0.83
CA GLY A 354 49.88 -19.14 0.30
C GLY A 354 51.24 -18.70 0.85
N LEU A 355 51.43 -18.86 2.16
CA LEU A 355 52.68 -18.53 2.84
C LEU A 355 53.87 -19.42 2.43
N ASN A 356 53.62 -20.61 1.88
CA ASN A 356 54.66 -21.50 1.37
C ASN A 356 55.08 -21.14 -0.07
N ALA A 357 54.59 -20.04 -0.62
CA ALA A 357 55.07 -19.50 -1.87
C ALA A 357 56.37 -18.71 -1.71
N THR A 358 57.08 -18.55 -2.81
CA THR A 358 58.23 -17.65 -2.94
C THR A 358 57.81 -16.23 -3.33
N PHE A 359 58.68 -15.23 -3.10
CA PHE A 359 58.44 -13.87 -3.59
C PHE A 359 58.40 -13.77 -5.13
N ALA A 360 59.03 -14.71 -5.85
CA ALA A 360 58.87 -14.87 -7.30
C ALA A 360 57.43 -15.25 -7.69
N GLU A 361 56.84 -16.22 -6.98
CA GLU A 361 55.45 -16.64 -7.20
C GLU A 361 54.46 -15.53 -6.83
N LEU A 362 54.76 -14.74 -5.78
CA LEU A 362 53.99 -13.54 -5.45
C LEU A 362 54.09 -12.48 -6.57
N THR A 363 55.27 -12.25 -7.13
CA THR A 363 55.47 -11.32 -8.26
C THR A 363 54.63 -11.73 -9.47
N GLN A 364 54.58 -13.02 -9.78
CA GLN A 364 53.74 -13.55 -10.86
C GLN A 364 52.23 -13.35 -10.59
N ALA A 365 51.78 -13.56 -9.36
CA ALA A 365 50.40 -13.33 -8.98
C ALA A 365 50.02 -11.83 -9.09
N LEU A 366 50.87 -10.93 -8.58
CA LEU A 366 50.66 -9.47 -8.69
C LEU A 366 50.66 -9.00 -10.16
N THR A 367 51.49 -9.59 -11.02
CA THR A 367 51.46 -9.31 -12.47
C THR A 367 50.12 -9.69 -13.09
N THR A 368 49.53 -10.81 -12.66
CA THR A 368 48.19 -11.24 -13.11
C THR A 368 47.10 -10.25 -12.67
N LEU A 369 47.32 -9.54 -11.57
CA LEU A 369 46.46 -8.45 -11.07
C LEU A 369 46.80 -7.08 -11.69
N SER A 370 47.57 -7.05 -12.79
CA SER A 370 47.99 -5.83 -13.50
C SER A 370 48.92 -4.91 -12.69
N ILE A 371 49.70 -5.47 -11.76
CA ILE A 371 50.79 -4.78 -11.07
C ILE A 371 52.10 -5.29 -11.66
N GLU A 372 52.56 -4.65 -12.73
CA GLU A 372 53.72 -5.09 -13.50
C GLU A 372 55.05 -4.65 -12.87
N GLU A 373 55.03 -3.68 -11.96
CA GLU A 373 56.23 -3.04 -11.41
C GLU A 373 57.17 -4.04 -10.69
N PHE A 374 56.62 -5.08 -10.05
CA PHE A 374 57.43 -6.16 -9.45
C PHE A 374 58.14 -7.02 -10.51
N ALA A 375 57.48 -7.32 -11.63
CA ALA A 375 58.11 -8.05 -12.74
C ALA A 375 59.14 -7.18 -13.47
N GLN A 376 58.87 -5.88 -13.61
CA GLN A 376 59.82 -4.92 -14.16
C GLN A 376 61.07 -4.79 -13.28
N LEU A 377 60.90 -4.75 -11.95
CA LEU A 377 62.01 -4.80 -10.99
C LEU A 377 62.86 -6.06 -11.18
N GLU A 378 62.23 -7.24 -11.24
CA GLU A 378 62.94 -8.50 -11.45
C GLU A 378 63.72 -8.49 -12.78
N ASN A 379 63.12 -7.97 -13.84
CA ASN A 379 63.75 -7.80 -15.15
C ASN A 379 64.88 -6.78 -15.14
N TYR A 380 64.76 -5.67 -14.39
CA TYR A 380 65.84 -4.69 -14.24
C TYR A 380 67.06 -5.32 -13.58
N ILE A 381 66.86 -6.10 -12.52
CA ILE A 381 67.95 -6.81 -11.84
C ILE A 381 68.59 -7.85 -12.77
N LYS A 382 67.78 -8.61 -13.53
CA LYS A 382 68.30 -9.57 -14.52
C LYS A 382 69.09 -8.88 -15.64
N SER A 383 68.61 -7.74 -16.14
CA SER A 383 69.26 -6.98 -17.23
C SER A 383 70.58 -6.32 -16.84
N LEU A 384 70.93 -6.29 -15.55
CA LEU A 384 72.22 -5.78 -15.10
C LEU A 384 73.38 -6.59 -15.70
N SER A 385 73.21 -7.90 -15.93
CA SER A 385 74.24 -8.76 -16.50
C SER A 385 74.69 -8.31 -17.90
N ASP A 386 73.78 -7.67 -18.63
CA ASP A 386 73.96 -7.25 -20.01
C ASP A 386 74.28 -5.75 -20.11
N SER A 387 74.47 -5.09 -18.97
CA SER A 387 74.65 -3.64 -18.90
C SER A 387 76.11 -3.23 -19.04
N SER A 388 76.34 -1.99 -19.47
CA SER A 388 77.67 -1.40 -19.70
C SER A 388 78.55 -1.26 -18.46
N ILE A 389 78.06 -1.67 -17.27
CA ILE A 389 78.84 -1.66 -16.04
C ILE A 389 79.73 -2.90 -15.90
N PHE A 390 79.57 -3.90 -16.77
CA PHE A 390 80.43 -5.08 -16.82
C PHE A 390 81.29 -5.06 -18.09
N ASP A 391 82.53 -5.54 -17.99
CA ASP A 391 83.42 -5.72 -19.14
C ASP A 391 83.07 -6.97 -19.96
N SER A 392 83.78 -7.19 -21.07
CA SER A 392 83.58 -8.37 -21.92
C SER A 392 83.91 -9.70 -21.24
N LYS A 393 84.55 -9.69 -20.06
CA LYS A 393 84.83 -10.86 -19.22
C LYS A 393 83.78 -11.04 -18.12
N GLY A 394 82.79 -10.14 -18.03
CA GLY A 394 81.74 -10.16 -17.02
C GLY A 394 82.17 -9.63 -15.65
N THR A 395 83.24 -8.84 -15.56
CA THR A 395 83.74 -8.22 -14.33
C THR A 395 83.26 -6.78 -14.22
N LEU A 396 82.88 -6.33 -13.02
CA LEU A 396 82.42 -4.96 -12.79
C LEU A 396 83.50 -3.93 -13.16
N ILE A 397 83.14 -2.96 -14.00
CA ILE A 397 83.95 -1.79 -14.33
C ILE A 397 83.72 -0.75 -13.23
N GLU A 398 84.78 -0.30 -12.55
CA GLU A 398 84.70 0.74 -11.51
C GLU A 398 84.38 2.13 -12.07
N ASN A 399 83.15 2.32 -12.55
CA ASN A 399 82.59 3.60 -12.96
C ASN A 399 81.50 3.98 -11.96
N ARG A 400 81.90 4.66 -10.88
CA ARG A 400 80.99 5.04 -9.79
C ARG A 400 79.72 5.73 -10.30
N PRO A 401 79.77 6.76 -11.17
CA PRO A 401 78.55 7.37 -11.72
C PRO A 401 77.60 6.37 -12.39
N GLN A 402 78.12 5.46 -13.23
CA GLN A 402 77.27 4.49 -13.92
C GLN A 402 76.69 3.43 -12.97
N ILE A 403 77.48 2.95 -12.00
CA ILE A 403 77.04 1.99 -10.99
C ILE A 403 75.93 2.59 -10.13
N PHE A 404 76.15 3.78 -9.56
CA PHE A 404 75.16 4.44 -8.72
C PHE A 404 73.90 4.81 -9.50
N HIS A 405 74.01 5.20 -10.78
CA HIS A 405 72.84 5.44 -11.61
C HIS A 405 72.00 4.18 -11.86
N LYS A 406 72.64 3.00 -12.02
CA LYS A 406 71.92 1.72 -12.15
C LYS A 406 71.27 1.29 -10.84
N LEU A 407 71.97 1.45 -9.71
CA LEU A 407 71.43 1.17 -8.38
C LEU A 407 70.25 2.09 -8.04
N GLU A 408 70.36 3.39 -8.33
CA GLU A 408 69.29 4.36 -8.14
C GLU A 408 68.03 3.96 -8.92
N LYS A 409 68.17 3.49 -10.17
CA LYS A 409 67.04 2.98 -10.96
C LYS A 409 66.38 1.77 -10.31
N ILE A 410 67.16 0.85 -9.76
CA ILE A 410 66.62 -0.33 -9.09
C ILE A 410 65.89 0.07 -7.81
N ILE A 411 66.50 0.91 -6.97
CA ILE A 411 65.88 1.41 -5.73
C ILE A 411 64.56 2.11 -6.04
N LYS A 412 64.55 3.02 -7.03
CA LYS A 412 63.32 3.69 -7.48
C LYS A 412 62.26 2.69 -7.96
N ALA A 413 62.66 1.67 -8.72
CA ALA A 413 61.74 0.63 -9.19
C ALA A 413 61.16 -0.21 -8.04
N VAL A 414 61.94 -0.48 -6.98
CA VAL A 414 61.44 -1.13 -5.75
C VAL A 414 60.40 -0.25 -5.07
N ASP A 415 60.73 1.01 -4.83
CA ASP A 415 59.84 1.96 -4.16
C ASP A 415 58.52 2.09 -4.92
N GLU A 416 58.58 2.24 -6.24
CA GLU A 416 57.41 2.29 -7.12
C GLU A 416 56.57 1.01 -7.03
N ALA A 417 57.20 -0.17 -7.07
CA ALA A 417 56.51 -1.46 -6.96
C ALA A 417 55.80 -1.63 -5.61
N ILE A 418 56.46 -1.25 -4.51
CA ILE A 418 55.90 -1.31 -3.16
C ILE A 418 54.73 -0.34 -3.01
N VAL A 419 54.86 0.90 -3.48
CA VAL A 419 53.78 1.90 -3.43
C VAL A 419 52.58 1.44 -4.26
N ARG A 420 52.81 0.88 -5.45
CA ARG A 420 51.75 0.33 -6.31
C ARG A 420 51.03 -0.84 -5.68
N ALA A 421 51.75 -1.79 -5.11
CA ALA A 421 51.14 -2.90 -4.39
C ALA A 421 50.34 -2.41 -3.18
N ARG A 422 50.88 -1.48 -2.37
CA ARG A 422 50.18 -0.88 -1.22
C ARG A 422 48.87 -0.20 -1.63
N ASN A 423 48.91 0.63 -2.68
CA ASN A 423 47.72 1.32 -3.19
C ASN A 423 46.70 0.34 -3.78
N TYR A 424 47.16 -0.77 -4.36
CA TYR A 424 46.26 -1.80 -4.88
C TYR A 424 45.54 -2.53 -3.75
N VAL A 425 46.28 -2.96 -2.72
CA VAL A 425 45.68 -3.70 -1.59
C VAL A 425 44.82 -2.83 -0.68
N ASP A 426 45.02 -1.50 -0.65
CA ASP A 426 44.14 -0.54 0.06
C ASP A 426 42.84 -0.20 -0.70
N ARG A 427 42.58 -0.82 -1.85
CA ARG A 427 41.31 -0.65 -2.56
C ARG A 427 40.15 -1.34 -1.84
N LEU A 428 38.97 -0.75 -1.96
CA LEU A 428 37.75 -1.20 -1.31
C LEU A 428 37.31 -2.60 -1.78
N ASP A 429 37.49 -2.93 -3.06
CA ASP A 429 37.23 -4.28 -3.57
C ASP A 429 38.13 -5.35 -2.94
N MET A 430 39.41 -5.05 -2.72
CA MET A 430 40.33 -5.94 -2.02
C MET A 430 39.95 -6.13 -0.55
N MET A 431 39.55 -5.05 0.13
CA MET A 431 39.10 -5.12 1.52
C MET A 431 37.81 -5.93 1.68
N ILE A 432 36.88 -5.81 0.73
CA ILE A 432 35.67 -6.63 0.68
C ILE A 432 36.00 -8.10 0.39
N ALA A 433 36.96 -8.37 -0.50
CA ALA A 433 37.44 -9.74 -0.73
C ALA A 433 38.07 -10.35 0.54
N ILE A 434 38.84 -9.58 1.32
CA ILE A 434 39.36 -10.01 2.63
C ILE A 434 38.21 -10.32 3.58
N LYS A 435 37.22 -9.43 3.70
CA LYS A 435 36.05 -9.63 4.56
C LYS A 435 35.33 -10.95 4.28
N HIS A 436 35.12 -11.30 3.01
CA HIS A 436 34.35 -12.48 2.62
C HIS A 436 35.20 -13.75 2.59
N ASN A 437 36.36 -13.71 1.96
CA ASN A 437 37.14 -14.91 1.67
C ASN A 437 38.13 -15.27 2.78
N VAL A 438 38.53 -14.31 3.62
CA VAL A 438 39.54 -14.52 4.68
C VAL A 438 38.90 -14.45 6.06
N LEU A 439 38.06 -13.45 6.31
CA LEU A 439 37.38 -13.30 7.60
C LEU A 439 36.05 -14.06 7.68
N HIS A 440 35.63 -14.69 6.58
CA HIS A 440 34.40 -15.48 6.44
C HIS A 440 33.13 -14.76 6.92
N ARG A 441 33.06 -13.44 6.76
CA ARG A 441 31.88 -12.64 7.11
C ARG A 441 30.94 -12.57 5.90
N PRO A 442 29.75 -13.19 5.91
CA PRO A 442 28.86 -13.19 4.75
C PRO A 442 28.28 -11.81 4.46
N GLN A 443 27.79 -11.62 3.23
CA GLN A 443 26.99 -10.45 2.86
C GLN A 443 25.55 -10.67 3.31
N ASN A 444 25.02 -9.71 4.06
CA ASN A 444 23.60 -9.67 4.41
C ASN A 444 22.95 -8.54 3.63
N PHE A 445 22.04 -8.89 2.72
CA PHE A 445 21.20 -7.95 2.00
C PHE A 445 19.74 -8.13 2.36
N LEU A 446 19.01 -7.02 2.32
CA LEU A 446 17.56 -7.01 2.48
C LEU A 446 16.90 -6.99 1.10
N SER A 447 15.85 -7.80 0.93
CA SER A 447 14.91 -7.62 -0.17
C SER A 447 13.87 -6.57 0.20
N LEU A 448 13.19 -5.95 -0.77
CA LEU A 448 12.12 -4.99 -0.48
C LEU A 448 10.96 -5.61 0.32
N SER A 449 10.73 -6.92 0.17
CA SER A 449 9.67 -7.67 0.82
C SER A 449 10.05 -8.24 2.19
N ASP A 450 11.30 -8.07 2.65
CA ASP A 450 11.69 -8.55 3.98
C ASP A 450 10.90 -7.79 5.05
N ASP A 451 10.26 -8.52 5.96
CA ASP A 451 9.51 -7.94 7.08
C ASP A 451 10.44 -7.42 8.20
N VAL A 452 9.88 -6.70 9.17
CA VAL A 452 10.66 -6.12 10.28
C VAL A 452 11.47 -7.14 11.08
N GLU A 453 10.95 -8.35 11.29
CA GLU A 453 11.66 -9.38 12.07
C GLU A 453 12.85 -9.95 11.27
N GLU A 454 12.64 -10.18 9.98
CA GLU A 454 13.71 -10.60 9.06
C GLU A 454 14.77 -9.50 8.90
N ILE A 455 14.37 -8.23 8.86
CA ILE A 455 15.28 -7.08 8.88
C ILE A 455 16.11 -7.09 10.16
N ARG A 456 15.48 -7.22 11.33
CA ARG A 456 16.18 -7.29 12.64
C ARG A 456 17.19 -8.43 12.67
N ARG A 457 16.79 -9.62 12.19
CA ARG A 457 17.64 -10.82 12.12
C ARG A 457 18.85 -10.62 11.22
N LYS A 458 18.66 -10.09 10.00
CA LYS A 458 19.74 -9.86 9.03
C LYS A 458 20.67 -8.71 9.42
N LEU A 459 20.12 -7.69 10.08
CA LEU A 459 20.87 -6.55 10.59
C LEU A 459 21.76 -6.94 11.77
N GLY A 460 21.25 -7.74 12.72
CA GLY A 460 22.01 -8.16 13.90
C GLY A 460 22.62 -6.97 14.66
N ASP A 461 23.93 -7.03 14.93
CA ASP A 461 24.67 -5.96 15.61
C ASP A 461 25.16 -4.84 14.68
N HIS A 462 24.80 -4.90 13.39
CA HIS A 462 25.28 -3.93 12.42
C HIS A 462 24.50 -2.61 12.49
N HIS A 463 25.18 -1.51 12.16
CA HIS A 463 24.58 -0.18 12.13
C HIS A 463 23.60 0.03 10.97
N TYR A 464 23.74 -0.73 9.88
CA TYR A 464 22.83 -0.66 8.74
C TYR A 464 22.85 -1.95 7.92
N ALA A 465 21.78 -2.15 7.14
CA ALA A 465 21.68 -3.21 6.14
C ALA A 465 21.32 -2.60 4.78
N THR A 466 21.94 -3.09 3.71
CA THR A 466 21.70 -2.60 2.35
C THR A 466 20.47 -3.30 1.77
N VAL A 467 19.53 -2.51 1.26
CA VAL A 467 18.34 -3.01 0.56
C VAL A 467 18.65 -3.11 -0.93
N VAL A 468 18.41 -4.28 -1.52
CA VAL A 468 18.71 -4.58 -2.92
C VAL A 468 17.48 -5.11 -3.66
N ILE A 469 17.45 -4.88 -4.97
CA ILE A 469 16.54 -5.54 -5.90
C ILE A 469 17.39 -6.46 -6.78
N PRO A 470 17.04 -7.76 -6.92
CA PRO A 470 17.70 -8.63 -7.87
C PRO A 470 17.36 -8.22 -9.31
N GLU A 471 18.38 -8.09 -10.15
CA GLU A 471 18.29 -7.90 -11.59
C GLU A 471 18.71 -9.19 -12.33
N GLU A 472 18.75 -9.15 -13.67
CA GLU A 472 19.18 -10.27 -14.49
C GLU A 472 20.62 -10.72 -14.16
N LYS A 473 20.90 -12.02 -14.27
CA LYS A 473 22.24 -12.63 -14.07
C LYS A 473 22.83 -12.44 -12.67
N ASN A 474 22.00 -12.54 -11.61
CA ASN A 474 22.41 -12.40 -10.20
C ASN A 474 23.03 -11.04 -9.84
N GLN A 475 22.77 -10.01 -10.63
CA GLN A 475 23.21 -8.64 -10.31
C GLN A 475 22.26 -8.03 -9.28
N LEU A 476 22.80 -7.33 -8.28
CA LEU A 476 22.00 -6.72 -7.21
C LEU A 476 22.01 -5.21 -7.37
N PHE A 477 20.85 -4.57 -7.48
CA PHE A 477 20.78 -3.12 -7.51
C PHE A 477 20.56 -2.57 -6.10
N PRO A 478 21.45 -1.71 -5.55
CA PRO A 478 21.25 -1.15 -4.23
C PRO A 478 20.21 -0.03 -4.31
N VAL A 479 19.10 -0.23 -3.60
CA VAL A 479 17.99 0.73 -3.50
C VAL A 479 18.33 1.82 -2.49
N GLY A 480 18.77 1.40 -1.31
CA GLY A 480 19.04 2.25 -0.15
C GLY A 480 19.52 1.39 1.02
N ILE A 481 19.35 1.91 2.23
CA ILE A 481 19.70 1.24 3.48
C ILE A 481 18.51 1.26 4.45
N VAL A 482 18.51 0.33 5.39
CA VAL A 482 17.77 0.45 6.65
C VAL A 482 18.81 0.69 7.75
N ASP A 483 18.66 1.80 8.48
CA ASP A 483 19.51 2.15 9.60
C ASP A 483 19.02 1.46 10.89
N ALA A 484 19.97 0.99 11.70
CA ALA A 484 19.68 0.38 12.99
C ALA A 484 19.04 1.36 13.97
N GLU A 485 19.39 2.65 13.91
CA GLU A 485 18.79 3.69 14.75
C GLU A 485 17.30 3.86 14.44
N ASP A 486 16.93 3.81 13.16
CA ASP A 486 15.55 3.93 12.73
C ASP A 486 14.73 2.71 13.17
N LEU A 487 15.30 1.51 13.09
CA LEU A 487 14.64 0.26 13.49
C LEU A 487 14.43 0.11 15.00
N ARG A 488 15.22 0.83 15.80
CA ARG A 488 15.14 0.84 17.28
C ARG A 488 14.10 1.84 17.79
N ARG A 489 13.53 2.68 16.93
CA ARG A 489 12.48 3.62 17.35
C ARG A 489 11.23 2.85 17.82
N PRO A 490 10.51 3.37 18.82
CA PRO A 490 9.29 2.71 19.32
C PRO A 490 8.17 2.70 18.27
N ALA A 491 8.13 3.72 17.40
CA ALA A 491 7.20 3.79 16.28
C ALA A 491 7.98 3.81 14.96
N LEU A 492 7.70 2.85 14.09
CA LEU A 492 8.32 2.68 12.77
C LEU A 492 7.41 3.16 11.63
N GLY A 493 6.14 3.37 11.92
CA GLY A 493 5.14 3.87 10.98
C GLY A 493 3.88 4.29 11.73
N THR A 494 2.90 4.78 11.00
CA THR A 494 1.67 5.32 11.59
C THR A 494 0.42 4.78 10.91
N VAL A 495 -0.69 4.80 11.64
CA VAL A 495 -1.98 4.28 11.17
C VAL A 495 -3.09 5.28 11.45
N THR A 496 -4.01 5.39 10.51
CA THR A 496 -5.29 6.06 10.62
C THR A 496 -6.40 5.01 10.54
N LEU A 497 -7.30 5.00 11.52
CA LEU A 497 -8.45 4.09 11.57
C LEU A 497 -9.72 4.86 11.17
N ARG A 498 -10.58 4.18 10.39
CA ARG A 498 -11.82 4.73 9.86
C ARG A 498 -12.93 3.70 10.04
N ASP A 499 -13.98 4.10 10.75
CA ASP A 499 -15.14 3.28 11.12
C ASP A 499 -14.92 2.31 12.31
N PHE A 500 -13.74 2.33 12.91
CA PHE A 500 -13.42 1.54 14.07
C PHE A 500 -12.22 2.16 14.79
N CYS A 501 -11.97 1.68 16.01
CA CYS A 501 -10.84 2.12 16.82
C CYS A 501 -10.17 1.00 17.61
N ASN A 502 -10.69 -0.22 17.54
CA ASN A 502 -10.12 -1.38 18.21
C ASN A 502 -8.92 -1.93 17.44
N GLU A 503 -7.80 -2.15 18.12
CA GLU A 503 -6.59 -2.74 17.54
C GLU A 503 -6.81 -4.18 17.07
N ASP A 504 -7.68 -4.94 17.74
CA ASP A 504 -7.98 -6.33 17.39
C ASP A 504 -8.60 -6.48 15.98
N GLU A 505 -9.21 -5.42 15.46
CA GLU A 505 -9.90 -5.40 14.16
C GLU A 505 -8.97 -5.13 12.97
N THR A 506 -7.64 -5.02 13.17
CA THR A 506 -6.69 -4.75 12.07
C THR A 506 -5.44 -5.63 12.06
N HIS A 507 -5.26 -6.51 13.06
CA HIS A 507 -4.02 -7.29 13.22
C HIS A 507 -2.76 -6.41 13.08
N MET A 508 -2.81 -5.23 13.70
CA MET A 508 -1.77 -4.20 13.58
C MET A 508 -0.52 -4.60 14.37
N ALA A 509 0.65 -4.46 13.75
CA ALA A 509 1.91 -4.70 14.44
C ALA A 509 2.19 -3.65 15.55
N PRO A 510 2.80 -4.03 16.68
CA PRO A 510 2.95 -3.16 17.86
C PRO A 510 3.91 -1.97 17.66
N TYR A 511 4.72 -1.98 16.60
CA TYR A 511 5.62 -0.89 16.23
C TYR A 511 4.94 0.19 15.38
N LEU A 512 3.64 0.06 15.14
CA LEU A 512 2.83 1.03 14.43
C LEU A 512 2.00 1.84 15.41
N GLN A 513 1.83 3.12 15.12
CA GLN A 513 1.17 4.04 16.02
C GLN A 513 -0.10 4.61 15.40
N VAL A 514 -1.23 4.44 16.08
CA VAL A 514 -2.48 5.09 15.68
C VAL A 514 -2.40 6.59 15.97
N ILE A 515 -2.55 7.41 14.92
CA ILE A 515 -2.47 8.88 15.01
C ILE A 515 -3.80 9.56 14.70
N SER A 516 -4.73 8.89 14.04
CA SER A 516 -6.05 9.44 13.70
C SER A 516 -7.11 8.35 13.74
N VAL A 517 -8.26 8.70 14.33
CA VAL A 517 -9.44 7.82 14.44
C VAL A 517 -10.67 8.64 14.13
N ILE A 518 -11.52 8.12 13.23
CA ILE A 518 -12.89 8.61 13.04
C ILE A 518 -13.81 7.41 13.14
N ASP A 519 -14.69 7.40 14.14
CA ASP A 519 -15.51 6.26 14.50
C ASP A 519 -16.88 6.73 15.02
N HIS A 520 -17.91 5.91 14.85
CA HIS A 520 -19.26 6.13 15.37
C HIS A 520 -19.73 4.99 16.30
N HIS A 521 -18.91 3.94 16.45
CA HIS A 521 -19.13 2.85 17.39
C HIS A 521 -18.69 3.18 18.82
N LYS A 522 -18.87 2.20 19.72
CA LYS A 522 -18.34 2.29 21.09
C LYS A 522 -16.82 2.20 21.04
N ALA A 523 -16.15 3.30 21.31
CA ALA A 523 -14.71 3.38 21.11
C ALA A 523 -13.88 2.86 22.28
N THR A 524 -12.83 2.08 21.98
CA THR A 524 -11.74 1.73 22.91
C THR A 524 -10.42 1.91 22.17
N LEU A 525 -9.65 2.94 22.52
CA LEU A 525 -8.42 3.31 21.83
C LEU A 525 -7.22 3.16 22.76
N SER A 526 -6.28 2.30 22.38
CA SER A 526 -4.95 2.20 22.97
C SER A 526 -3.95 2.77 21.97
N THR A 527 -3.11 3.73 22.36
CA THR A 527 -2.00 4.21 21.51
C THR A 527 -0.96 4.91 22.38
N THR A 528 0.27 4.90 21.91
CA THR A 528 1.44 5.48 22.61
C THR A 528 1.64 6.98 22.33
N ALA A 529 0.92 7.57 21.38
CA ALA A 529 0.93 9.02 21.12
C ALA A 529 -0.49 9.58 21.13
N PRO A 530 -0.66 10.89 21.42
CA PRO A 530 -1.96 11.54 21.35
C PRO A 530 -2.50 11.51 19.91
N PRO A 531 -3.63 10.81 19.66
CA PRO A 531 -4.26 10.75 18.36
C PRO A 531 -5.23 11.92 18.19
N LEU A 532 -5.51 12.30 16.94
CA LEU A 532 -6.74 13.01 16.61
C LEU A 532 -7.89 12.00 16.65
N ALA A 533 -8.89 12.21 17.50
CA ALA A 533 -10.06 11.33 17.57
C ALA A 533 -11.35 12.13 17.33
N ILE A 534 -12.13 11.72 16.34
CA ILE A 534 -13.49 12.22 16.10
C ILE A 534 -14.45 11.06 16.33
N ILE A 535 -15.14 11.09 17.46
CA ILE A 535 -16.15 10.10 17.81
C ILE A 535 -17.49 10.82 17.87
N GLY A 536 -18.50 10.29 17.20
CA GLY A 536 -19.80 10.94 17.14
C GLY A 536 -20.95 9.96 17.03
N ASP A 537 -22.08 10.33 17.63
CA ASP A 537 -23.35 9.64 17.43
C ASP A 537 -23.87 9.95 16.01
N ALA A 538 -23.54 9.05 15.09
CA ALA A 538 -23.96 9.00 13.71
C ALA A 538 -24.20 7.53 13.36
N GLN A 539 -25.03 7.27 12.36
CA GLN A 539 -25.21 5.89 11.89
C GLN A 539 -24.10 5.44 10.95
N SER A 540 -23.35 6.35 10.33
CA SER A 540 -22.24 6.07 9.43
C SER A 540 -21.07 6.99 9.76
N CYS A 541 -19.84 6.48 9.75
CA CYS A 541 -18.64 7.29 10.03
C CYS A 541 -18.42 8.38 8.95
N ASN A 542 -18.92 8.17 7.73
CA ASN A 542 -18.81 9.12 6.63
C ASN A 542 -19.59 10.44 6.89
N VAL A 543 -20.56 10.45 7.80
CA VAL A 543 -21.19 11.70 8.28
C VAL A 543 -20.17 12.60 8.96
N LEU A 544 -19.30 12.03 9.80
CA LEU A 544 -18.27 12.75 10.54
C LEU A 544 -17.19 13.30 9.61
N ILE A 545 -16.83 12.52 8.59
CA ILE A 545 -15.86 12.89 7.55
C ILE A 545 -16.43 14.03 6.69
N ALA A 546 -17.66 13.88 6.19
CA ALA A 546 -18.32 14.88 5.35
C ALA A 546 -18.39 16.25 6.03
N GLU A 547 -18.71 16.30 7.33
CA GLU A 547 -18.76 17.56 8.08
C GLU A 547 -17.40 18.28 8.15
N GLN A 548 -16.29 17.54 8.27
CA GLN A 548 -14.95 18.15 8.22
C GLN A 548 -14.63 18.61 6.79
N THR A 549 -14.98 17.79 5.79
CA THR A 549 -14.82 18.14 4.38
C THR A 549 -15.58 19.40 3.99
N PHE A 550 -16.79 19.63 4.51
CA PHE A 550 -17.54 20.87 4.26
C PHE A 550 -16.75 22.11 4.69
N ARG A 551 -16.09 22.05 5.85
CA ARG A 551 -15.31 23.17 6.39
C ARG A 551 -14.12 23.50 5.49
N ILE A 552 -13.38 22.47 5.06
CA ILE A 552 -12.26 22.65 4.13
C ILE A 552 -12.76 23.18 2.79
N ASN A 553 -13.83 22.59 2.25
CA ASN A 553 -14.31 22.96 0.92
C ASN A 553 -14.94 24.35 0.89
N ASP A 554 -15.51 24.83 1.99
CA ASP A 554 -15.98 26.20 2.10
C ASP A 554 -14.83 27.21 2.07
N GLN A 555 -13.63 26.85 2.52
CA GLN A 555 -12.45 27.73 2.49
C GLN A 555 -11.78 27.78 1.12
N TYR A 556 -11.75 26.66 0.38
CA TYR A 556 -10.88 26.51 -0.79
C TYR A 556 -11.57 26.18 -2.11
N SER A 557 -12.85 25.78 -2.09
CA SER A 557 -13.59 25.48 -3.31
C SER A 557 -14.38 26.69 -3.81
N LEU A 558 -14.45 26.82 -5.13
CA LEU A 558 -15.33 27.76 -5.82
C LEU A 558 -16.71 27.14 -6.16
N GLY A 559 -16.96 25.88 -5.80
CA GLY A 559 -18.26 25.23 -6.00
C GLY A 559 -18.66 25.11 -7.48
N ASN A 560 -17.68 24.89 -8.38
CA ASN A 560 -17.87 24.93 -9.84
C ASN A 560 -18.38 26.29 -10.39
N MET A 561 -18.31 27.37 -9.61
CA MET A 561 -18.72 28.70 -10.05
C MET A 561 -17.54 29.47 -10.64
N SER A 562 -17.81 30.22 -11.72
CA SER A 562 -16.84 31.20 -12.23
C SER A 562 -16.82 32.46 -11.35
N ALA A 563 -15.71 33.20 -11.37
CA ALA A 563 -15.59 34.50 -10.70
C ALA A 563 -16.71 35.48 -11.11
N SER A 564 -17.15 35.45 -12.37
CA SER A 564 -18.29 36.23 -12.84
C SER A 564 -19.60 35.77 -12.22
N THR A 565 -19.83 34.45 -12.14
CA THR A 565 -21.06 33.87 -11.58
C THR A 565 -21.19 34.23 -10.10
N ILE A 566 -20.11 34.12 -9.33
CA ILE A 566 -20.07 34.49 -7.89
C ILE A 566 -20.48 35.96 -7.71
N LYS A 567 -19.89 36.88 -8.48
CA LYS A 567 -20.22 38.31 -8.41
C LYS A 567 -21.67 38.61 -8.78
N ILE A 568 -22.23 37.90 -9.76
CA ILE A 568 -23.63 38.04 -10.16
C ILE A 568 -24.55 37.53 -9.04
N ALA A 569 -24.27 36.36 -8.47
CA ALA A 569 -25.02 35.80 -7.36
C ALA A 569 -25.05 36.74 -6.14
N LEU A 570 -23.89 37.26 -5.72
CA LEU A 570 -23.81 38.23 -4.61
C LEU A 570 -24.64 39.50 -4.85
N LYS A 571 -24.61 40.05 -6.08
CA LYS A 571 -25.45 41.20 -6.45
C LYS A 571 -26.94 40.86 -6.38
N ASN A 572 -27.33 39.64 -6.76
CA ASN A 572 -28.70 39.19 -6.71
C ASN A 572 -29.18 39.00 -5.25
N HIS A 573 -28.32 38.48 -4.37
CA HIS A 573 -28.62 38.40 -2.93
C HIS A 573 -28.79 39.79 -2.30
N ALA A 574 -27.91 40.75 -2.61
CA ALA A 574 -27.97 42.11 -2.06
C ALA A 574 -29.24 42.90 -2.47
N LYS A 575 -29.88 42.54 -3.58
CA LYS A 575 -31.13 43.17 -4.04
C LYS A 575 -32.38 42.70 -3.27
N ARG A 576 -32.30 41.57 -2.55
CA ARG A 576 -33.43 40.99 -1.82
C ARG A 576 -33.40 41.49 -0.37
N LYS A 577 -34.28 42.45 -0.04
CA LYS A 577 -34.31 43.09 1.30
C LYS A 577 -35.01 42.25 2.39
N ASP A 578 -35.81 41.24 2.02
CA ASP A 578 -36.60 40.41 2.94
C ASP A 578 -36.20 38.92 2.87
N GLY A 579 -34.93 38.61 3.14
CA GLY A 579 -34.42 37.25 3.06
C GLY A 579 -34.88 36.35 4.21
N GLY A 580 -35.60 35.26 3.91
CA GLY A 580 -35.81 34.16 4.87
C GLY A 580 -34.52 33.36 5.13
N LYS A 581 -34.53 32.44 6.12
CA LYS A 581 -33.37 31.63 6.54
C LYS A 581 -32.59 30.98 5.38
N ARG A 582 -33.31 30.41 4.40
CA ARG A 582 -32.75 29.87 3.15
C ARG A 582 -31.88 30.87 2.39
N GLN A 583 -32.34 32.12 2.24
CA GLN A 583 -31.57 33.13 1.51
C GLN A 583 -30.28 33.51 2.25
N PHE A 584 -30.29 33.55 3.58
CA PHE A 584 -29.08 33.79 4.36
C PHE A 584 -28.06 32.66 4.23
N ARG A 585 -28.49 31.39 4.24
CA ARG A 585 -27.60 30.25 4.00
C ARG A 585 -26.96 30.29 2.62
N LEU A 586 -27.76 30.55 1.58
CA LEU A 586 -27.24 30.71 0.21
C LEU A 586 -26.26 31.88 0.11
N HIS A 587 -26.59 33.03 0.71
CA HIS A 587 -25.70 34.18 0.72
C HIS A 587 -24.38 33.87 1.45
N GLN A 588 -24.43 33.18 2.58
CA GLN A 588 -23.24 32.76 3.33
C GLN A 588 -22.34 31.84 2.48
N ARG A 589 -22.92 30.86 1.78
CA ARG A 589 -22.15 29.98 0.89
C ARG A 589 -21.50 30.75 -0.25
N THR A 590 -22.23 31.66 -0.91
CA THR A 590 -21.66 32.48 -1.98
C THR A 590 -20.57 33.43 -1.45
N LEU A 591 -20.71 33.93 -0.22
CA LEU A 591 -19.66 34.70 0.45
C LEU A 591 -18.41 33.84 0.70
N HIS A 592 -18.56 32.60 1.17
CA HIS A 592 -17.43 31.67 1.30
C HIS A 592 -16.73 31.48 -0.05
N ARG A 593 -17.48 31.32 -1.16
CA ARG A 593 -16.88 31.23 -2.52
C ARG A 593 -16.14 32.51 -2.92
N GLN A 594 -16.63 33.68 -2.53
CA GLN A 594 -15.96 34.95 -2.79
C GLN A 594 -14.67 35.11 -1.96
N ILE A 595 -14.69 34.70 -0.69
CA ILE A 595 -13.49 34.67 0.17
C ILE A 595 -12.46 33.70 -0.43
N ALA A 596 -12.89 32.47 -0.76
CA ALA A 596 -12.05 31.49 -1.43
C ALA A 596 -11.46 32.06 -2.72
N LEU A 597 -12.24 32.75 -3.55
CA LEU A 597 -11.73 33.39 -4.78
C LEU A 597 -10.68 34.46 -4.50
N GLU A 598 -10.84 35.27 -3.46
CA GLU A 598 -9.87 36.30 -3.06
C GLU A 598 -8.59 35.70 -2.48
N ASP A 599 -8.71 34.59 -1.75
CA ASP A 599 -7.58 33.88 -1.13
C ASP A 599 -6.91 32.86 -2.09
N SER A 600 -7.59 32.45 -3.17
CA SER A 600 -7.21 31.37 -4.12
C SER A 600 -5.99 31.63 -5.01
N HIS A 601 -5.13 32.58 -4.67
CA HIS A 601 -3.97 32.91 -5.51
C HIS A 601 -3.04 31.70 -5.70
N ASP A 602 -3.02 30.76 -4.74
CA ASP A 602 -2.18 29.57 -4.79
C ASP A 602 -2.91 28.25 -4.47
N HIS A 603 -4.18 28.23 -4.04
CA HIS A 603 -4.85 27.01 -3.55
C HIS A 603 -6.16 26.71 -4.27
N TYR A 604 -6.53 25.43 -4.38
CA TYR A 604 -7.76 24.99 -5.03
C TYR A 604 -8.27 23.64 -4.53
N ILE A 605 -9.58 23.42 -4.73
CA ILE A 605 -10.21 22.10 -4.73
C ILE A 605 -10.93 21.91 -6.06
N HIS A 606 -10.62 20.81 -6.74
CA HIS A 606 -11.18 20.53 -8.04
C HIS A 606 -12.68 20.15 -7.91
N PRO A 607 -13.61 20.75 -8.68
CA PRO A 607 -15.04 20.48 -8.53
C PRO A 607 -15.43 19.01 -8.68
N LEU A 608 -14.80 18.28 -9.61
CA LEU A 608 -15.04 16.85 -9.78
C LEU A 608 -14.57 16.02 -8.57
N ARG A 609 -13.49 16.44 -7.91
CA ARG A 609 -13.01 15.79 -6.67
C ARG A 609 -14.05 15.96 -5.57
N GLU A 610 -14.48 17.21 -5.33
CA GLU A 610 -15.50 17.53 -4.33
C GLU A 610 -16.83 16.80 -4.61
N TYR A 611 -17.30 16.78 -5.85
CA TYR A 611 -18.53 16.08 -6.24
C TYR A 611 -18.43 14.57 -5.99
N THR A 612 -17.34 13.95 -6.44
CA THR A 612 -17.14 12.50 -6.29
C THR A 612 -17.05 12.11 -4.81
N GLU A 613 -16.39 12.93 -4.00
CA GLU A 613 -16.26 12.74 -2.55
C GLU A 613 -17.62 12.78 -1.84
N TYR A 614 -18.43 13.81 -2.11
CA TYR A 614 -19.79 13.92 -1.57
C TYR A 614 -20.72 12.80 -2.04
N LEU A 615 -20.60 12.38 -3.30
CA LEU A 615 -21.39 11.27 -3.83
C LEU A 615 -21.04 9.93 -3.17
N CYS A 616 -19.75 9.69 -2.91
CA CYS A 616 -19.30 8.53 -2.15
C CYS A 616 -19.83 8.56 -0.70
N PHE A 617 -19.72 9.70 -0.01
CA PHE A 617 -20.27 9.83 1.36
C PHE A 617 -21.78 9.56 1.38
N LEU A 618 -22.53 10.09 0.42
CA LEU A 618 -23.96 9.83 0.28
C LEU A 618 -24.25 8.33 0.21
N TYR A 619 -23.51 7.59 -0.63
CA TYR A 619 -23.73 6.16 -0.80
C TYR A 619 -23.33 5.32 0.41
N ALA A 620 -22.24 5.65 1.09
CA ALA A 620 -21.90 5.02 2.37
C ALA A 620 -23.02 5.22 3.40
N ILE A 621 -23.47 6.47 3.58
CA ILE A 621 -24.51 6.80 4.56
C ILE A 621 -25.82 6.06 4.22
N LEU A 622 -26.21 6.00 2.94
CA LEU A 622 -27.43 5.30 2.54
C LEU A 622 -27.38 3.80 2.76
N ASP A 623 -26.21 3.18 2.61
CA ASP A 623 -26.06 1.74 2.83
C ASP A 623 -26.19 1.40 4.32
N ASP A 624 -25.46 2.13 5.17
CA ASP A 624 -25.38 1.81 6.59
C ASP A 624 -26.67 2.17 7.36
N THR A 625 -27.33 3.26 6.95
CA THR A 625 -28.64 3.66 7.47
C THR A 625 -29.80 2.79 6.95
N ASP A 626 -29.53 1.82 6.06
CA ASP A 626 -30.53 0.99 5.37
C ASP A 626 -31.62 1.88 4.73
N LEU A 627 -31.16 2.75 3.81
CA LEU A 627 -31.92 3.80 3.14
C LEU A 627 -32.70 4.71 4.09
N LEU A 628 -31.99 5.29 5.05
CA LEU A 628 -32.54 6.22 6.06
C LEU A 628 -33.62 5.63 6.98
N SER A 629 -33.74 4.31 7.05
CA SER A 629 -34.67 3.65 7.99
C SER A 629 -34.15 3.71 9.43
N LYS A 630 -32.82 3.71 9.61
CA LYS A 630 -32.13 3.93 10.88
C LYS A 630 -31.29 5.19 10.75
N VAL A 631 -31.74 6.28 11.35
CA VAL A 631 -31.08 7.59 11.24
C VAL A 631 -31.18 8.39 12.52
N THR A 632 -30.09 9.08 12.83
CA THR A 632 -30.04 10.16 13.79
C THR A 632 -30.40 11.49 13.14
N LYS A 633 -30.62 12.51 13.97
CA LYS A 633 -30.79 13.88 13.50
C LYS A 633 -29.55 14.39 12.74
N ARG A 634 -28.35 13.94 13.13
CA ARG A 634 -27.08 14.37 12.53
C ARG A 634 -26.95 13.84 11.11
N ASP A 635 -27.27 12.56 10.89
CA ASP A 635 -27.23 11.92 9.57
C ASP A 635 -28.11 12.70 8.57
N ILE A 636 -29.34 13.00 8.96
CA ILE A 636 -30.31 13.71 8.11
C ILE A 636 -29.88 15.14 7.77
N LEU A 637 -29.31 15.87 8.74
CA LEU A 637 -28.81 17.21 8.49
C LEU A 637 -27.61 17.20 7.54
N CYS A 638 -26.68 16.26 7.75
CA CYS A 638 -25.53 16.08 6.88
C CYS A 638 -25.97 15.71 5.45
N LEU A 639 -26.88 14.75 5.29
CA LEU A 639 -27.41 14.34 3.99
C LEU A 639 -28.11 15.47 3.24
N GLY A 640 -28.92 16.28 3.94
CA GLY A 640 -29.53 17.46 3.33
C GLY A 640 -28.48 18.41 2.76
N GLU A 641 -27.39 18.65 3.51
CA GLU A 641 -26.28 19.48 3.07
C GLU A 641 -25.51 18.85 1.90
N ILE A 642 -25.24 17.54 1.93
CA ILE A 642 -24.62 16.80 0.82
C ILE A 642 -25.43 16.99 -0.47
N LEU A 643 -26.75 16.79 -0.43
CA LEU A 643 -27.61 16.93 -1.61
C LEU A 643 -27.61 18.35 -2.15
N ASN A 644 -27.68 19.35 -1.27
CA ASN A 644 -27.62 20.76 -1.65
C ASN A 644 -26.26 21.09 -2.31
N ARG A 645 -25.15 20.58 -1.77
CA ARG A 645 -23.80 20.79 -2.31
C ARG A 645 -23.59 20.08 -3.64
N LEU A 646 -23.97 18.81 -3.76
CA LEU A 646 -23.94 18.06 -5.01
C LEU A 646 -24.72 18.81 -6.10
N LYS A 647 -25.94 19.28 -5.79
CA LYS A 647 -26.73 20.03 -6.77
C LYS A 647 -26.06 21.32 -7.17
N SER A 648 -25.48 22.03 -6.21
CA SER A 648 -24.83 23.30 -6.48
C SER A 648 -23.60 23.15 -7.37
N LEU A 649 -22.81 22.10 -7.13
CA LEU A 649 -21.67 21.74 -7.98
C LEU A 649 -22.11 21.36 -9.39
N SER A 650 -23.21 20.61 -9.54
CA SER A 650 -23.69 20.20 -10.85
C SER A 650 -24.25 21.37 -11.66
N VAL A 651 -24.96 22.31 -11.02
CA VAL A 651 -25.52 23.47 -11.74
C VAL A 651 -24.56 24.67 -11.86
N GLY A 652 -23.46 24.69 -11.09
CA GLY A 652 -22.53 25.82 -11.05
C GLY A 652 -23.13 27.08 -10.39
N GLU A 653 -24.02 26.90 -9.42
CA GLU A 653 -24.70 27.96 -8.66
C GLU A 653 -25.05 27.43 -7.26
N ASP A 654 -24.98 28.27 -6.22
CA ASP A 654 -25.43 27.90 -4.90
C ASP A 654 -26.96 27.71 -4.87
N VAL A 655 -27.40 26.47 -4.70
CA VAL A 655 -28.81 26.09 -4.57
C VAL A 655 -29.07 25.26 -3.32
N GLU A 656 -30.32 25.30 -2.88
CA GLU A 656 -30.85 24.50 -1.77
C GLU A 656 -32.12 23.80 -2.28
N ILE A 657 -32.04 22.49 -2.48
CA ILE A 657 -33.11 21.61 -2.98
C ILE A 657 -33.82 20.86 -1.84
N VAL A 658 -33.19 20.80 -0.67
CA VAL A 658 -33.75 20.20 0.54
C VAL A 658 -33.51 21.14 1.72
N ASP A 659 -34.57 21.46 2.45
CA ASP A 659 -34.53 22.17 3.72
C ASP A 659 -35.53 21.58 4.73
N PHE A 660 -35.32 21.93 5.99
CA PHE A 660 -36.09 21.42 7.13
C PHE A 660 -36.56 22.54 8.06
N ASP A 661 -36.65 23.79 7.58
CA ASP A 661 -36.96 24.95 8.42
C ASP A 661 -38.41 24.94 8.93
N ASP A 662 -39.30 24.28 8.20
CA ASP A 662 -40.73 24.09 8.51
C ASP A 662 -41.01 22.85 9.39
N LEU A 663 -40.04 21.96 9.58
CA LEU A 663 -40.24 20.74 10.37
C LEU A 663 -39.99 20.99 11.87
N PRO A 664 -40.92 20.58 12.76
CA PRO A 664 -40.72 20.68 14.20
C PRO A 664 -39.56 19.77 14.64
N ARG A 665 -38.76 20.23 15.59
CA ARG A 665 -37.61 19.49 16.15
C ARG A 665 -38.05 18.55 17.27
N ASP A 666 -39.03 17.70 16.98
CA ASP A 666 -39.59 16.69 17.88
C ASP A 666 -39.00 15.29 17.62
N GLU A 667 -39.49 14.28 18.34
CA GLU A 667 -39.09 12.87 18.18
C GLU A 667 -39.43 12.29 16.78
N HIS A 668 -40.29 12.95 16.01
CA HIS A 668 -40.65 12.56 14.66
C HIS A 668 -39.85 13.30 13.59
N PHE A 669 -38.97 14.24 13.97
CA PHE A 669 -38.17 15.04 13.06
C PHE A 669 -37.41 14.17 12.06
N SER A 670 -36.58 13.23 12.55
CA SER A 670 -35.71 12.41 11.70
C SER A 670 -36.50 11.60 10.67
N ARG A 671 -37.65 11.03 11.07
CA ARG A 671 -38.53 10.26 10.18
C ARG A 671 -39.14 11.15 9.09
N LYS A 672 -39.69 12.31 9.46
CA LYS A 672 -40.32 13.24 8.49
C LYS A 672 -39.29 13.82 7.52
N ALA A 673 -38.11 14.16 8.04
CA ALA A 673 -37.02 14.70 7.24
C ALA A 673 -36.38 13.64 6.31
N ALA A 674 -36.23 12.39 6.78
CA ALA A 674 -35.83 11.25 5.93
C ALA A 674 -36.82 11.05 4.79
N GLN A 675 -38.13 11.05 5.08
CA GLN A 675 -39.15 10.96 4.05
C GLN A 675 -39.01 12.09 3.03
N ARG A 676 -38.82 13.34 3.46
CA ARG A 676 -38.60 14.47 2.54
C ARG A 676 -37.38 14.29 1.66
N ILE A 677 -36.27 13.81 2.22
CA ILE A 677 -35.05 13.50 1.44
C ILE A 677 -35.36 12.43 0.39
N LEU A 678 -35.96 11.30 0.78
CA LEU A 678 -36.22 10.18 -0.12
C LEU A 678 -37.23 10.49 -1.23
N GLN A 679 -38.14 11.44 -0.97
CA GLN A 679 -39.14 11.94 -1.92
C GLN A 679 -38.63 13.09 -2.80
N ASN A 680 -37.38 13.54 -2.64
CA ASN A 680 -36.77 14.55 -3.50
C ASN A 680 -36.36 13.92 -4.85
N GLU A 681 -36.63 14.61 -5.96
CA GLU A 681 -36.35 14.11 -7.32
C GLU A 681 -34.87 13.79 -7.56
N ASP A 682 -33.96 14.66 -7.10
CA ASP A 682 -32.52 14.46 -7.23
C ASP A 682 -32.07 13.25 -6.40
N MET A 683 -32.55 13.11 -5.17
CA MET A 683 -32.23 11.95 -4.33
C MET A 683 -32.74 10.64 -4.93
N TYR A 684 -33.98 10.63 -5.42
CA TYR A 684 -34.58 9.49 -6.10
C TYR A 684 -33.81 9.06 -7.33
N SER A 685 -33.38 10.00 -8.17
CA SER A 685 -32.57 9.69 -9.35
C SER A 685 -31.25 8.96 -9.01
N LEU A 686 -30.69 9.22 -7.82
CA LEU A 686 -29.47 8.58 -7.33
C LEU A 686 -29.73 7.16 -6.82
N TYR A 687 -30.61 6.98 -5.83
CA TYR A 687 -30.84 5.64 -5.27
C TYR A 687 -31.58 4.72 -6.24
N LYS A 688 -32.37 5.24 -7.19
CA LYS A 688 -33.01 4.43 -8.23
C LYS A 688 -31.99 3.63 -9.03
N LYS A 689 -30.89 4.24 -9.44
CA LYS A 689 -29.82 3.54 -10.19
C LYS A 689 -29.23 2.39 -9.38
N ILE A 690 -28.92 2.63 -8.11
CA ILE A 690 -28.40 1.59 -7.20
C ILE A 690 -29.41 0.46 -7.03
N TYR A 691 -30.69 0.79 -6.84
CA TYR A 691 -31.75 -0.18 -6.66
C TYR A 691 -31.97 -1.02 -7.91
N SER A 692 -31.90 -0.43 -9.11
CA SER A 692 -31.94 -1.18 -10.37
C SER A 692 -30.80 -2.19 -10.48
N TYR A 693 -29.57 -1.83 -10.05
CA TYR A 693 -28.47 -2.80 -9.99
C TYR A 693 -28.74 -3.92 -8.96
N ARG A 694 -29.30 -3.57 -7.79
CA ARG A 694 -29.67 -4.55 -6.74
C ARG A 694 -30.74 -5.52 -7.23
N GLU A 695 -31.78 -5.01 -7.87
CA GLU A 695 -32.85 -5.80 -8.44
C GLU A 695 -32.32 -6.80 -9.49
N GLY A 696 -31.43 -6.36 -10.38
CA GLY A 696 -30.84 -7.22 -11.41
C GLY A 696 -29.86 -8.27 -10.84
N SER A 697 -29.09 -7.93 -9.81
CA SER A 697 -28.18 -8.87 -9.14
C SER A 697 -28.97 -9.98 -8.44
N VAL A 698 -29.98 -9.63 -7.66
CA VAL A 698 -30.83 -10.61 -6.96
C VAL A 698 -31.52 -11.53 -7.96
N GLU A 699 -32.04 -10.99 -9.07
CA GLU A 699 -32.63 -11.80 -10.13
C GLU A 699 -31.64 -12.82 -10.71
N SER A 700 -30.42 -12.38 -11.00
CA SER A 700 -29.35 -13.23 -11.53
C SER A 700 -28.96 -14.33 -10.54
N ASP A 701 -28.88 -14.00 -9.25
CA ASP A 701 -28.54 -14.95 -8.18
C ASP A 701 -29.64 -16.01 -7.99
N LEU A 702 -30.92 -15.60 -8.03
CA LEU A 702 -32.06 -16.53 -7.98
C LEU A 702 -32.04 -17.53 -9.15
N ILE A 703 -31.74 -17.04 -10.37
CA ILE A 703 -31.64 -17.88 -11.58
C ILE A 703 -30.44 -18.81 -11.50
N ALA A 704 -29.28 -18.33 -11.03
CA ALA A 704 -28.05 -19.12 -10.92
C ALA A 704 -28.28 -20.33 -9.99
N VAL A 705 -28.85 -20.10 -8.80
CA VAL A 705 -29.19 -21.18 -7.86
C VAL A 705 -30.18 -22.16 -8.48
N GLY A 706 -31.17 -21.65 -9.22
CA GLY A 706 -32.11 -22.47 -9.98
C GLY A 706 -31.47 -23.34 -11.08
N ASN A 707 -30.27 -23.01 -11.54
CA ASN A 707 -29.52 -23.78 -12.55
C ASN A 707 -28.41 -24.66 -11.95
N GLY A 708 -28.36 -24.81 -10.62
CA GLY A 708 -27.35 -25.60 -9.92
C GLY A 708 -26.01 -24.89 -9.72
N GLY A 709 -25.92 -23.59 -10.01
CA GLY A 709 -24.75 -22.76 -9.75
C GLY A 709 -24.95 -21.77 -8.58
N GLY A 710 -23.87 -21.31 -7.97
CA GLY A 710 -23.85 -20.16 -7.03
C GLY A 710 -24.28 -20.43 -5.58
N GLU A 711 -23.40 -20.05 -4.64
CA GLU A 711 -23.67 -19.87 -3.20
C GLU A 711 -24.16 -18.45 -2.75
N PRO A 712 -24.19 -17.37 -3.57
CA PRO A 712 -24.45 -16.00 -3.08
C PRO A 712 -25.76 -15.80 -2.31
N VAL A 713 -26.83 -16.50 -2.72
CA VAL A 713 -28.18 -16.34 -2.14
C VAL A 713 -28.23 -16.67 -0.64
N PHE A 714 -27.31 -17.51 -0.16
CA PHE A 714 -27.21 -17.94 1.24
C PHE A 714 -26.00 -17.37 1.98
N ALA A 715 -25.27 -16.42 1.37
CA ALA A 715 -24.05 -15.85 1.95
C ALA A 715 -24.32 -15.18 3.31
N ASP A 716 -25.49 -14.57 3.50
CA ASP A 716 -25.89 -13.95 4.78
C ASP A 716 -26.46 -14.97 5.78
N THR A 717 -25.70 -16.02 6.10
CA THR A 717 -26.07 -17.04 7.10
C THR A 717 -25.12 -17.01 8.30
N LYS A 718 -25.66 -16.94 9.53
CA LYS A 718 -24.86 -16.91 10.77
C LYS A 718 -25.26 -18.04 11.71
N GLU A 719 -24.28 -18.60 12.42
CA GLU A 719 -24.52 -19.46 13.57
C GLU A 719 -24.87 -18.60 14.79
N GLN A 720 -25.84 -19.04 15.58
CA GLN A 720 -26.40 -18.29 16.70
C GLN A 720 -26.64 -19.21 17.89
N ASN A 721 -26.30 -18.71 19.08
CA ASN A 721 -26.60 -19.35 20.37
C ASN A 721 -26.10 -20.81 20.52
N GLY A 722 -25.14 -21.24 19.69
CA GLY A 722 -24.53 -22.57 19.75
C GLY A 722 -25.39 -23.73 19.21
N CYS A 723 -26.64 -23.49 18.79
CA CYS A 723 -27.51 -24.54 18.27
C CYS A 723 -28.21 -24.23 16.95
N SER A 724 -28.17 -22.99 16.48
CA SER A 724 -28.99 -22.56 15.35
C SER A 724 -28.18 -21.94 14.23
N ARG A 725 -28.63 -22.15 12.99
CA ARG A 725 -28.11 -21.46 11.81
C ARG A 725 -29.22 -20.64 11.17
N ILE A 726 -29.04 -19.32 11.09
CA ILE A 726 -30.06 -18.37 10.63
C ILE A 726 -29.54 -17.62 9.40
N GLY A 727 -30.26 -17.76 8.29
CA GLY A 727 -30.01 -17.07 7.03
C GLY A 727 -31.13 -16.13 6.61
N GLN A 728 -30.81 -15.21 5.70
CA GLN A 728 -31.78 -14.33 5.07
C GLN A 728 -31.42 -14.09 3.60
N THR A 729 -32.42 -14.11 2.73
CA THR A 729 -32.34 -13.58 1.36
C THR A 729 -33.35 -12.45 1.24
N LYS A 730 -32.88 -11.28 0.80
CA LYS A 730 -33.75 -10.13 0.51
C LYS A 730 -34.06 -10.10 -0.98
N ILE A 731 -35.33 -9.94 -1.32
CA ILE A 731 -35.78 -9.83 -2.71
C ILE A 731 -36.63 -8.57 -2.89
N PHE A 732 -36.63 -8.00 -4.09
CA PHE A 732 -37.56 -6.94 -4.44
C PHE A 732 -38.89 -7.54 -4.91
N ALA A 733 -39.97 -6.76 -4.82
CA ALA A 733 -41.28 -7.19 -5.32
C ALA A 733 -41.24 -7.60 -6.80
N SER A 734 -40.41 -6.92 -7.62
CA SER A 734 -40.16 -7.26 -9.03
C SER A 734 -39.53 -8.65 -9.20
N ASN A 735 -38.66 -9.08 -8.28
CA ASN A 735 -38.01 -10.40 -8.33
C ASN A 735 -38.91 -11.55 -7.88
N TYR A 736 -40.06 -11.27 -7.25
CA TYR A 736 -40.90 -12.30 -6.66
C TYR A 736 -41.38 -13.34 -7.68
N ALA A 737 -41.68 -12.92 -8.91
CA ALA A 737 -42.07 -13.84 -9.98
C ALA A 737 -40.95 -14.84 -10.32
N THR A 738 -39.71 -14.36 -10.40
CA THR A 738 -38.51 -15.18 -10.63
C THR A 738 -38.24 -16.11 -9.45
N PHE A 739 -38.34 -15.60 -8.22
CA PHE A 739 -38.28 -16.42 -7.01
C PHE A 739 -39.32 -17.54 -7.04
N GLN A 740 -40.58 -17.24 -7.33
CA GLN A 740 -41.65 -18.24 -7.39
C GLN A 740 -41.40 -19.35 -8.42
N LYS A 741 -40.77 -19.01 -9.55
CA LYS A 741 -40.41 -19.97 -10.59
C LYS A 741 -39.30 -20.93 -10.14
N GLU A 742 -38.30 -20.44 -9.42
CA GLU A 742 -37.12 -21.24 -9.01
C GLU A 742 -37.19 -21.75 -7.56
N LYS A 743 -38.20 -21.38 -6.77
CA LYS A 743 -38.27 -21.61 -5.31
C LYS A 743 -38.00 -23.05 -4.86
N SER A 744 -38.51 -24.06 -5.57
CA SER A 744 -38.35 -25.45 -5.16
C SER A 744 -36.88 -25.90 -5.27
N LYS A 745 -36.16 -25.42 -6.30
CA LYS A 745 -34.73 -25.70 -6.46
C LYS A 745 -33.90 -24.93 -5.43
N ILE A 746 -34.26 -23.67 -5.15
CA ILE A 746 -33.59 -22.86 -4.13
C ILE A 746 -33.76 -23.51 -2.74
N ARG A 747 -34.97 -23.95 -2.38
CA ARG A 747 -35.23 -24.66 -1.11
C ARG A 747 -34.47 -25.97 -1.01
N GLN A 748 -34.41 -26.75 -2.10
CA GLN A 748 -33.61 -27.98 -2.15
C GLN A 748 -32.14 -27.67 -1.86
N LYS A 749 -31.57 -26.65 -2.51
CA LYS A 749 -30.18 -26.26 -2.30
C LYS A 749 -29.95 -25.79 -0.86
N TRP A 750 -30.82 -24.94 -0.33
CA TRP A 750 -30.74 -24.51 1.07
C TRP A 750 -30.73 -25.71 2.04
N LEU A 751 -31.61 -26.69 1.83
CA LEU A 751 -31.68 -27.88 2.67
C LEU A 751 -30.38 -28.71 2.61
N GLU A 752 -29.78 -28.87 1.43
CA GLU A 752 -28.46 -29.52 1.30
C GLU A 752 -27.40 -28.84 2.18
N HIS A 753 -27.35 -27.50 2.18
CA HIS A 753 -26.44 -26.72 3.01
C HIS A 753 -26.75 -26.84 4.51
N ALA A 754 -28.04 -26.91 4.88
CA ALA A 754 -28.47 -27.11 6.26
C ALA A 754 -28.02 -28.48 6.79
N ILE A 755 -28.31 -29.55 6.04
CA ILE A 755 -27.92 -30.92 6.38
C ILE A 755 -26.39 -31.05 6.45
N ALA A 756 -25.66 -30.48 5.49
CA ALA A 756 -24.20 -30.52 5.49
C ALA A 756 -23.61 -29.85 6.73
N ALA A 757 -24.10 -28.66 7.11
CA ALA A 757 -23.64 -27.95 8.29
C ALA A 757 -23.97 -28.71 9.60
N SER A 758 -25.17 -29.28 9.71
CA SER A 758 -25.55 -30.09 10.88
C SER A 758 -24.71 -31.38 11.02
N ARG A 759 -24.26 -31.96 9.89
CA ARG A 759 -23.32 -33.09 9.90
C ARG A 759 -21.91 -32.68 10.34
N THR A 760 -21.45 -31.49 9.98
CA THR A 760 -20.14 -30.98 10.39
C THR A 760 -20.14 -30.54 11.85
N ASN A 761 -21.22 -29.92 12.32
CA ASN A 761 -21.39 -29.50 13.69
C ASN A 761 -22.75 -29.97 14.21
N THR A 762 -22.76 -31.08 14.94
CA THR A 762 -23.99 -31.73 15.45
C THR A 762 -24.73 -30.91 16.50
N SER A 763 -24.11 -29.87 17.06
CA SER A 763 -24.81 -28.92 17.93
C SER A 763 -25.78 -28.03 17.15
N LEU A 764 -25.54 -27.80 15.85
CA LEU A 764 -26.44 -27.07 14.96
C LEU A 764 -27.57 -27.97 14.50
N ASP A 765 -28.70 -27.90 15.20
CA ASP A 765 -29.82 -28.81 15.02
C ASP A 765 -31.11 -28.11 14.55
N ILE A 766 -31.13 -26.78 14.52
CA ILE A 766 -32.21 -25.96 13.93
C ILE A 766 -31.66 -24.98 12.88
N HIS A 767 -32.25 -25.01 11.70
CA HIS A 767 -31.88 -24.17 10.57
C HIS A 767 -33.08 -23.35 10.12
N ILE A 768 -32.91 -22.03 10.08
CA ILE A 768 -33.96 -21.07 9.72
C ILE A 768 -33.45 -20.19 8.58
N HIS A 769 -34.27 -20.02 7.54
CA HIS A 769 -33.94 -19.10 6.44
C HIS A 769 -35.13 -18.27 6.05
N MET A 770 -34.95 -16.96 5.95
CA MET A 770 -36.02 -16.04 5.58
C MET A 770 -35.88 -15.57 4.14
N ILE A 771 -37.00 -15.54 3.41
CA ILE A 771 -37.14 -14.78 2.18
C ILE A 771 -37.99 -13.55 2.51
N SER A 772 -37.35 -12.38 2.49
CA SER A 772 -37.98 -11.12 2.90
C SER A 772 -38.07 -10.14 1.73
N THR A 773 -39.21 -9.49 1.58
CA THR A 773 -39.41 -8.48 0.55
C THR A 773 -38.95 -7.11 1.05
N ILE A 774 -38.07 -6.47 0.28
CA ILE A 774 -37.65 -5.09 0.49
C ILE A 774 -38.36 -4.15 -0.50
N THR A 775 -38.59 -2.91 -0.07
CA THR A 775 -39.22 -1.86 -0.89
C THR A 775 -38.36 -1.51 -2.09
N GLY A 776 -39.00 -1.37 -3.26
CA GLY A 776 -38.36 -0.88 -4.49
C GLY A 776 -38.16 0.65 -4.47
N ALA A 777 -37.34 1.16 -5.39
CA ALA A 777 -37.04 2.60 -5.45
C ALA A 777 -38.30 3.46 -5.72
N GLU A 778 -39.17 3.02 -6.62
CA GLU A 778 -40.43 3.73 -6.93
C GLU A 778 -41.35 3.82 -5.71
N GLU A 779 -41.40 2.76 -4.92
CA GLU A 779 -42.30 2.67 -3.76
C GLU A 779 -41.83 3.58 -2.63
N VAL A 780 -40.51 3.68 -2.44
CA VAL A 780 -39.89 4.62 -1.50
C VAL A 780 -40.19 6.06 -1.94
N TYR A 781 -40.00 6.38 -3.22
CA TYR A 781 -40.25 7.72 -3.76
C TYR A 781 -41.72 8.15 -3.61
N HIS A 782 -42.66 7.27 -3.91
CA HIS A 782 -44.09 7.56 -3.78
C HIS A 782 -44.62 7.43 -2.35
N GLY A 783 -43.83 6.91 -1.40
CA GLY A 783 -44.27 6.66 -0.02
C GLY A 783 -45.32 5.56 0.10
N ASN A 784 -45.35 4.62 -0.86
CA ASN A 784 -46.36 3.55 -0.97
C ASN A 784 -45.85 2.16 -0.55
N GLY A 785 -44.64 2.07 0.01
CA GLY A 785 -44.03 0.80 0.43
C GLY A 785 -44.87 -0.02 1.41
N GLY A 786 -44.77 -1.35 1.31
CA GLY A 786 -45.34 -2.29 2.29
C GLY A 786 -46.75 -2.83 1.98
N LYS A 787 -47.26 -2.67 0.76
CA LYS A 787 -48.54 -3.25 0.31
C LYS A 787 -48.34 -4.23 -0.83
N TYR A 788 -47.79 -5.40 -0.54
CA TYR A 788 -47.61 -6.45 -1.52
C TYR A 788 -48.72 -7.49 -1.44
N THR A 789 -49.12 -8.04 -2.59
CA THR A 789 -50.15 -9.08 -2.67
C THR A 789 -49.62 -10.46 -2.32
N HIS A 790 -48.30 -10.64 -2.33
CA HIS A 790 -47.64 -11.90 -2.01
C HIS A 790 -47.21 -11.97 -0.53
N PRO A 791 -47.09 -13.18 0.04
CA PRO A 791 -46.46 -13.39 1.33
C PRO A 791 -44.93 -13.50 1.21
N ASP A 792 -44.25 -13.15 2.30
CA ASP A 792 -42.86 -13.53 2.57
C ASP A 792 -42.81 -14.92 3.21
N GLU A 793 -41.62 -15.54 3.20
CA GLU A 793 -41.44 -16.91 3.66
C GLU A 793 -40.36 -17.04 4.74
N MET A 794 -40.53 -17.99 5.65
CA MET A 794 -39.50 -18.47 6.56
C MET A 794 -39.48 -19.99 6.52
N TRP A 795 -38.33 -20.54 6.15
CA TRP A 795 -38.09 -21.97 6.03
C TRP A 795 -37.44 -22.47 7.30
N ILE A 796 -37.93 -23.58 7.83
CA ILE A 796 -37.44 -24.19 9.06
C ILE A 796 -37.16 -25.66 8.76
N TRP A 797 -35.95 -26.09 9.12
CA TRP A 797 -35.54 -27.48 9.11
C TRP A 797 -34.85 -27.82 10.43
N THR A 798 -35.10 -29.03 10.94
CA THR A 798 -34.46 -29.55 12.15
C THR A 798 -33.83 -30.92 11.88
N ALA A 799 -32.76 -31.22 12.61
CA ALA A 799 -32.20 -32.56 12.65
C ALA A 799 -33.19 -33.53 13.32
N ASP A 800 -33.15 -34.81 12.94
CA ASP A 800 -34.00 -35.85 13.52
C ASP A 800 -33.44 -36.32 14.87
N THR A 801 -33.51 -35.43 15.87
CA THR A 801 -33.07 -35.71 17.24
C THR A 801 -34.03 -35.09 18.27
N PRO A 802 -34.18 -35.70 19.47
CA PRO A 802 -35.03 -35.14 20.52
C PRO A 802 -34.62 -33.73 20.97
N THR A 803 -33.33 -33.42 20.92
CA THR A 803 -32.79 -32.10 21.25
C THR A 803 -33.25 -31.04 20.26
N ALA A 804 -33.28 -31.37 18.97
CA ALA A 804 -33.75 -30.46 17.93
C ALA A 804 -35.24 -30.14 18.08
N ASP A 805 -36.06 -31.12 18.46
CA ASP A 805 -37.49 -30.94 18.74
C ASP A 805 -37.71 -30.03 19.96
N GLU A 806 -36.89 -30.18 21.01
CA GLU A 806 -36.93 -29.29 22.19
C GLU A 806 -36.53 -27.85 21.81
N HIS A 807 -35.48 -27.68 21.00
CA HIS A 807 -35.02 -26.37 20.53
C HIS A 807 -36.07 -25.69 19.65
N LEU A 808 -36.68 -26.43 18.72
CA LEU A 808 -37.77 -25.93 17.88
C LEU A 808 -38.99 -25.54 18.71
N THR A 809 -39.36 -26.36 19.70
CA THR A 809 -40.46 -26.08 20.63
C THR A 809 -40.25 -24.76 21.38
N LYS A 810 -39.05 -24.56 21.95
CA LYS A 810 -38.68 -23.31 22.64
C LYS A 810 -38.73 -22.11 21.70
N PHE A 811 -38.22 -22.27 20.47
CA PHE A 811 -38.27 -21.24 19.45
C PHE A 811 -39.71 -20.86 19.09
N LEU A 812 -40.56 -21.81 18.74
CA LEU A 812 -41.95 -21.56 18.35
C LEU A 812 -42.74 -20.87 19.48
N ALA A 813 -42.61 -21.36 20.72
CA ALA A 813 -43.30 -20.78 21.87
C ALA A 813 -42.88 -19.32 22.14
N SER A 814 -41.58 -19.02 22.02
CA SER A 814 -41.05 -17.68 22.20
C SER A 814 -41.40 -16.76 21.03
N PHE A 815 -41.24 -17.23 19.80
CA PHE A 815 -41.46 -16.47 18.58
C PHE A 815 -42.93 -16.09 18.38
N ARG A 816 -43.87 -16.92 18.88
CA ARG A 816 -45.31 -16.59 18.87
C ARG A 816 -45.62 -15.31 19.63
N GLN A 817 -44.89 -15.04 20.71
CA GLN A 817 -45.09 -13.87 21.56
C GLN A 817 -44.40 -12.62 21.00
N SER A 818 -43.68 -12.74 19.90
CA SER A 818 -43.03 -11.62 19.23
C SER A 818 -44.07 -10.62 18.71
N ARG A 819 -43.72 -9.34 18.74
CA ARG A 819 -44.58 -8.25 18.25
C ARG A 819 -44.82 -8.38 16.75
N GLU A 820 -43.83 -8.95 16.06
CA GLU A 820 -43.74 -9.20 14.63
C GLU A 820 -44.77 -10.24 14.16
N ILE A 821 -45.09 -11.23 15.00
CA ILE A 821 -46.07 -12.29 14.72
C ILE A 821 -47.46 -11.92 15.24
N ALA A 822 -47.57 -11.27 16.41
CA ALA A 822 -48.84 -10.94 17.04
C ALA A 822 -49.76 -10.04 16.18
N HIS A 823 -49.19 -9.22 15.30
CA HIS A 823 -49.93 -8.32 14.41
C HIS A 823 -50.01 -8.79 12.95
N ASN A 824 -49.63 -10.04 12.67
CA ASN A 824 -49.41 -10.52 11.32
C ASN A 824 -50.37 -11.66 10.95
N LYS A 825 -50.76 -11.73 9.68
CA LYS A 825 -51.50 -12.88 9.14
C LYS A 825 -50.51 -13.97 8.78
N VAL A 826 -50.38 -14.94 9.67
CA VAL A 826 -49.40 -16.02 9.54
C VAL A 826 -50.09 -17.34 9.14
N SER A 827 -49.43 -18.13 8.30
CA SER A 827 -49.85 -19.51 7.99
C SER A 827 -48.64 -20.41 7.80
N VAL A 828 -48.77 -21.70 8.09
CA VAL A 828 -47.68 -22.68 8.02
C VAL A 828 -48.02 -23.74 6.99
N LYS A 829 -47.08 -24.04 6.10
CA LYS A 829 -47.12 -25.19 5.19
C LYS A 829 -46.05 -26.19 5.62
N LEU A 830 -46.46 -27.42 5.91
CA LEU A 830 -45.57 -28.51 6.32
C LEU A 830 -45.40 -29.49 5.16
N CYS A 831 -44.16 -29.70 4.75
CA CYS A 831 -43.79 -30.51 3.59
C CYS A 831 -43.02 -31.79 4.01
N GLY A 832 -43.02 -32.80 3.13
CA GLY A 832 -42.18 -33.99 3.27
C GLY A 832 -42.62 -35.02 4.32
N PRO A 833 -41.77 -36.03 4.59
CA PRO A 833 -42.14 -37.20 5.39
C PRO A 833 -42.36 -36.90 6.89
N ASN A 834 -41.72 -35.87 7.44
CA ASN A 834 -41.83 -35.46 8.85
C ASN A 834 -43.00 -34.48 9.11
N ALA A 835 -43.81 -34.16 8.10
CA ALA A 835 -44.89 -33.17 8.23
C ALA A 835 -45.90 -33.49 9.35
N THR A 836 -46.17 -34.76 9.63
CA THR A 836 -47.09 -35.17 10.71
C THR A 836 -46.53 -34.85 12.10
N LEU A 837 -45.23 -35.08 12.30
CA LEU A 837 -44.53 -34.78 13.56
C LEU A 837 -44.45 -33.27 13.78
N LEU A 838 -44.03 -32.53 12.75
CA LEU A 838 -44.00 -31.05 12.80
C LEU A 838 -45.39 -30.47 13.08
N LYS A 839 -46.47 -31.07 12.57
CA LYS A 839 -47.83 -30.61 12.85
C LYS A 839 -48.16 -30.68 14.34
N GLN A 840 -47.74 -31.74 15.03
CA GLN A 840 -47.95 -31.86 16.49
C GLN A 840 -47.23 -30.72 17.23
N LEU A 841 -45.95 -30.48 16.91
CA LEU A 841 -45.16 -29.42 17.53
C LEU A 841 -45.75 -28.02 17.26
N PHE A 842 -46.19 -27.74 16.02
CA PHE A 842 -46.81 -26.46 15.67
C PHE A 842 -48.19 -26.27 16.30
N ASP A 843 -49.03 -27.31 16.37
CA ASP A 843 -50.34 -27.22 17.01
C ASP A 843 -50.21 -26.97 18.53
N GLU A 844 -49.23 -27.60 19.19
CA GLU A 844 -48.99 -27.49 20.63
C GLU A 844 -48.33 -26.17 21.02
N HIS A 845 -47.30 -25.75 20.29
CA HIS A 845 -46.42 -24.65 20.70
C HIS A 845 -46.58 -23.37 19.85
N PHE A 846 -47.31 -23.45 18.74
CA PHE A 846 -47.60 -22.33 17.84
C PHE A 846 -49.11 -22.19 17.53
N ALA A 847 -49.95 -22.46 18.54
CA ALA A 847 -51.41 -22.54 18.41
C ALA A 847 -52.08 -21.26 17.87
N GLY A 848 -53.18 -21.43 17.15
CA GLY A 848 -54.00 -20.32 16.61
C GLY A 848 -53.62 -19.86 15.21
N ILE A 849 -52.72 -20.58 14.53
CA ILE A 849 -52.25 -20.29 13.17
C ILE A 849 -52.74 -21.37 12.20
N LYS A 850 -53.02 -20.98 10.96
CA LYS A 850 -53.48 -21.92 9.93
C LYS A 850 -52.32 -22.82 9.49
N VAL A 851 -52.40 -24.11 9.81
CA VAL A 851 -51.42 -25.13 9.38
C VAL A 851 -52.01 -25.98 8.26
N THR A 852 -51.26 -26.16 7.17
CA THR A 852 -51.60 -27.04 6.04
C THR A 852 -50.49 -28.05 5.80
N ILE A 853 -50.85 -29.34 5.65
CA ILE A 853 -49.92 -30.39 5.24
C ILE A 853 -50.01 -30.57 3.73
N ASP A 854 -48.87 -30.59 3.06
CA ASP A 854 -48.75 -30.88 1.63
C ASP A 854 -47.50 -31.75 1.42
N LYS A 855 -47.66 -33.07 1.49
CA LYS A 855 -46.54 -34.02 1.50
C LYS A 855 -45.76 -34.05 0.18
N ASP A 856 -46.42 -33.72 -0.92
CA ASP A 856 -45.88 -33.76 -2.28
C ASP A 856 -45.33 -32.39 -2.73
N ALA A 857 -45.59 -31.32 -1.96
CA ALA A 857 -45.04 -30.00 -2.23
C ALA A 857 -43.52 -29.99 -2.17
N ASP A 858 -42.93 -29.12 -3.00
CA ASP A 858 -41.49 -28.91 -3.07
C ASP A 858 -40.71 -30.22 -3.24
N GLN A 859 -41.25 -31.17 -4.01
CA GLN A 859 -40.63 -32.47 -4.26
C GLN A 859 -40.41 -33.32 -2.99
N GLY A 860 -41.20 -33.11 -1.94
CA GLY A 860 -41.15 -33.91 -0.71
C GLY A 860 -40.06 -33.51 0.29
N LEU A 861 -39.52 -32.28 0.18
CA LEU A 861 -38.52 -31.77 1.13
C LEU A 861 -39.10 -31.69 2.57
N PRO A 862 -38.39 -32.19 3.60
CA PRO A 862 -38.85 -32.25 5.00
C PRO A 862 -38.74 -30.88 5.73
N ILE A 863 -39.39 -29.85 5.19
CA ILE A 863 -39.28 -28.45 5.67
C ILE A 863 -40.64 -27.90 6.12
N ALA A 864 -40.62 -26.99 7.09
CA ALA A 864 -41.75 -26.15 7.43
C ALA A 864 -41.58 -24.76 6.78
N ILE A 865 -42.63 -24.27 6.13
CA ILE A 865 -42.66 -22.96 5.45
C ILE A 865 -43.71 -22.09 6.12
N LEU A 866 -43.25 -21.10 6.88
CA LEU A 866 -44.07 -20.07 7.47
C LEU A 866 -44.28 -18.94 6.45
N HIS A 867 -45.52 -18.60 6.14
CA HIS A 867 -45.90 -17.46 5.31
C HIS A 867 -46.41 -16.33 6.20
N TYR A 868 -45.94 -15.12 5.94
CA TYR A 868 -46.35 -13.91 6.65
C TYR A 868 -46.47 -12.72 5.69
N THR A 869 -47.05 -11.62 6.15
CA THR A 869 -47.24 -10.42 5.31
C THR A 869 -45.89 -9.94 4.77
N ALA A 870 -45.78 -9.73 3.46
CA ALA A 870 -44.52 -9.29 2.89
C ALA A 870 -44.07 -7.95 3.48
N ALA A 871 -42.75 -7.81 3.66
CA ALA A 871 -42.08 -6.69 4.29
C ALA A 871 -42.38 -6.44 5.79
N SER A 872 -43.08 -7.36 6.47
CA SER A 872 -43.39 -7.19 7.91
C SER A 872 -42.24 -7.60 8.83
N ILE A 873 -41.36 -8.51 8.38
CA ILE A 873 -40.20 -9.01 9.14
C ILE A 873 -38.94 -8.65 8.36
N ASN A 874 -38.51 -7.38 8.47
CA ASN A 874 -37.45 -6.81 7.61
C ASN A 874 -36.10 -6.61 8.32
N SER A 875 -36.08 -6.42 9.65
CA SER A 875 -34.83 -6.24 10.39
C SER A 875 -34.28 -7.58 10.89
N ARG A 876 -33.50 -8.20 10.00
CA ARG A 876 -32.28 -9.02 10.18
C ARG A 876 -32.14 -9.71 11.53
N LYS A 877 -32.01 -11.05 11.59
CA LYS A 877 -31.46 -11.89 12.69
C LYS A 877 -31.79 -11.50 14.14
N SER A 878 -31.47 -10.31 14.63
CA SER A 878 -31.93 -9.72 15.89
C SER A 878 -33.45 -9.76 16.16
N MET A 879 -34.33 -9.90 15.16
CA MET A 879 -35.77 -10.14 15.40
C MET A 879 -36.10 -11.62 15.68
N ILE A 880 -35.22 -12.56 15.28
CA ILE A 880 -35.40 -14.00 15.48
C ILE A 880 -34.51 -14.52 16.60
N THR A 881 -33.24 -14.12 16.63
CA THR A 881 -32.20 -14.51 17.59
C THR A 881 -32.63 -14.39 19.06
N PRO A 882 -33.40 -13.37 19.51
CA PRO A 882 -33.90 -13.31 20.89
C PRO A 882 -34.83 -14.47 21.25
N HIS A 883 -35.48 -15.07 20.25
CA HIS A 883 -36.41 -16.18 20.42
C HIS A 883 -35.74 -17.55 20.26
N ILE A 884 -34.47 -17.58 19.86
CA ILE A 884 -33.70 -18.81 19.68
C ILE A 884 -33.17 -19.28 21.04
N PRO A 885 -33.30 -20.58 21.38
CA PRO A 885 -32.75 -21.12 22.62
C PRO A 885 -31.24 -20.87 22.74
N ARG A 886 -30.76 -20.60 23.96
CA ARG A 886 -29.32 -20.50 24.26
C ARG A 886 -28.81 -21.80 24.86
N VAL A 887 -27.85 -22.43 24.19
CA VAL A 887 -27.05 -23.49 24.80
C VAL A 887 -26.02 -22.81 25.70
N ILE A 888 -26.16 -22.98 27.02
CA ILE A 888 -25.12 -22.56 27.96
C ILE A 888 -24.01 -23.59 27.83
N ILE A 889 -22.88 -23.17 27.26
CA ILE A 889 -21.64 -23.96 27.20
C ILE A 889 -20.90 -23.80 28.51
#